data_AF-A0A8X7TC49-F1
#
_entry.id   AF-A0A8X7TC49-F1
#
_cell.length_a   1.000
_cell.length_b   1.000
_cell.length_c   1.000
_cell.angle_alpha   90.00
_cell.angle_beta   90.00
_cell.angle_gamma   90.00
#
_symmetry.space_group_name_H-M   'P 1'
#
loop_
_entity.id
_entity.type
_entity.pdbx_description
1 polymer ?
#
loop_
_entity_poly.entity_id
_entity_poly.type
_entity_poly.pdbx_seq_one_letter_code
_entity_poly.pdbx_strand_id
1 'polypeptide(L)'
;MHQESRTILDLYPHDILSIIISNSGANNLTKLMSCQSFMQQNRNFKRALDNVLINSKYIFYNYTTRPELTVGWDDDMNELEPSDFDSRESFELFDDYCATEGIETQIRITYGIYDIFDLVELEELLSRLRPCSDAMLQLHLELSTCRLLLLDLTRLLKIVTRLRKRIAGLTLEGEFATEIKGVINLDYFTNIKVLNIGGLSFCGSPRNCNSLTELTYLSTRFPMRLLDVGELPPSLKRFACDVGSFGLDSTLPDTGEYPRLESIHFRRCKSAAPEVIKDILWNMTCPRTSSIKFDRWFGQSVDEFVQLLSDVSRGNGFKLESLSLEGSLAFPLNIYPLMPTLEKLELRVANGLRLDGILSKIPVGLVKLHLSNCDAMREVDVDFSKLRCLKHLKLHHCNINDSIFHLMQFPESLEVLDLACNNIESLEGVSFPTRLVNLSLDSNRLRHIDDCSFPESLRKLNASGNRLESVCLSKSKGGKELSIESLFLESHPEISTHWELPKVRTLYLSQFKPYVGQYLGENLVNLVLMDCGDLCFNSIDFGNKPRIQYLFVHDCSLDGFDMSSLPELEEVKLSFMAKVPKGLGHLRRLRYLNITQSSIKKVSLEFHSRSLEVLDLSSNLIEKVQLTFPVGKTKLKRLSLSENELRDISLEDIGHKGLSRHESLCELGLSRNEALSGAPILKLIDQLSLATQSSWVNETAKTSYNCYDNNHLMRNVVEGNAS
;
A
#
# COMPACT_ATOMS: atom_id res chain seq x y z
N MET A 1 -17.42 -16.49 -44.89
CA MET A 1 -18.55 -15.61 -44.51
C MET A 1 -18.90 -15.90 -43.05
N HIS A 2 -18.38 -15.12 -42.12
CA HIS A 2 -19.01 -14.98 -40.80
C HIS A 2 -19.58 -13.56 -40.78
N GLN A 3 -20.89 -13.45 -40.99
CA GLN A 3 -21.66 -12.28 -40.57
C GLN A 3 -21.65 -12.30 -39.04
N GLU A 4 -20.63 -11.70 -38.42
CA GLU A 4 -20.80 -11.23 -37.05
C GLU A 4 -21.87 -10.14 -37.11
N SER A 5 -23.00 -10.43 -36.49
CA SER A 5 -24.25 -9.71 -36.64
C SER A 5 -24.20 -8.37 -35.91
N ARG A 6 -24.60 -7.29 -36.60
CA ARG A 6 -25.04 -6.04 -35.97
C ARG A 6 -25.95 -6.41 -34.80
N THR A 7 -25.54 -6.08 -33.58
CA THR A 7 -26.26 -6.54 -32.40
C THR A 7 -27.55 -5.74 -32.23
N ILE A 8 -28.57 -6.33 -31.60
CA ILE A 8 -29.76 -5.58 -31.15
C ILE A 8 -29.35 -4.39 -30.29
N LEU A 9 -28.19 -4.49 -29.61
CA LEU A 9 -27.64 -3.44 -28.77
C LEU A 9 -27.44 -2.12 -29.54
N ASP A 10 -26.94 -2.16 -30.78
CA ASP A 10 -26.67 -0.96 -31.61
C ASP A 10 -27.96 -0.23 -32.08
N LEU A 11 -29.12 -0.86 -31.89
CA LEU A 11 -30.43 -0.29 -32.21
C LEU A 11 -31.03 0.52 -31.05
N TYR A 12 -30.48 0.42 -29.84
CA TYR A 12 -30.96 1.21 -28.71
C TYR A 12 -30.64 2.70 -28.90
N PRO A 13 -31.48 3.60 -28.36
CA PRO A 13 -31.18 5.01 -28.30
C PRO A 13 -29.87 5.26 -27.56
N HIS A 14 -29.16 6.32 -27.97
CA HIS A 14 -27.84 6.67 -27.44
C HIS A 14 -27.84 6.80 -25.91
N ASP A 15 -28.88 7.41 -25.31
CA ASP A 15 -28.95 7.64 -23.87
C ASP A 15 -29.07 6.32 -23.07
N ILE A 16 -29.79 5.34 -23.62
CA ILE A 16 -29.90 4.00 -23.02
C ILE A 16 -28.57 3.27 -23.10
N LEU A 17 -27.88 3.39 -24.24
CA LEU A 17 -26.55 2.81 -24.41
C LEU A 17 -25.54 3.43 -23.44
N SER A 18 -25.55 4.74 -23.25
CA SER A 18 -24.69 5.40 -22.27
C SER A 18 -24.93 4.87 -20.86
N ILE A 19 -26.18 4.69 -20.43
CA ILE A 19 -26.51 4.11 -19.11
C ILE A 19 -25.98 2.67 -18.99
N ILE A 20 -26.21 1.83 -20.01
CA ILE A 20 -25.73 0.44 -20.00
C ILE A 20 -24.20 0.41 -19.87
N ILE A 21 -23.50 1.22 -20.67
CA ILE A 21 -22.04 1.27 -20.70
C ILE A 21 -21.49 1.77 -19.36
N SER A 22 -22.03 2.86 -18.81
CA SER A 22 -21.60 3.40 -17.51
C SER A 22 -21.75 2.40 -16.37
N ASN A 23 -22.76 1.52 -16.42
CA ASN A 23 -22.97 0.48 -15.40
C ASN A 23 -22.22 -0.84 -15.69
N SER A 24 -21.63 -1.00 -16.88
CA SER A 24 -20.95 -2.24 -17.26
C SER A 24 -19.56 -2.36 -16.63
N GLY A 25 -18.92 -1.25 -16.29
CA GLY A 25 -17.54 -1.18 -15.80
C GLY A 25 -16.50 -1.36 -16.92
N ALA A 26 -15.38 -0.63 -16.82
CA ALA A 26 -14.34 -0.60 -17.86
C ALA A 26 -13.81 -2.00 -18.18
N ASN A 27 -13.50 -2.81 -17.15
CA ASN A 27 -12.98 -4.17 -17.31
C ASN A 27 -13.80 -5.03 -18.27
N ASN A 28 -15.13 -5.03 -18.12
CA ASN A 28 -16.02 -5.88 -18.91
C ASN A 28 -16.09 -5.45 -20.38
N LEU A 29 -15.83 -4.18 -20.67
CA LEU A 29 -15.90 -3.61 -22.01
C LEU A 29 -14.61 -3.85 -22.82
N THR A 30 -13.50 -4.19 -22.18
CA THR A 30 -12.18 -4.38 -22.83
C THR A 30 -12.19 -5.43 -23.94
N LYS A 31 -12.95 -6.52 -23.75
CA LYS A 31 -13.13 -7.58 -24.78
C LYS A 31 -13.85 -7.08 -26.03
N LEU A 32 -14.72 -6.09 -25.89
CA LEU A 32 -15.41 -5.47 -27.03
C LEU A 32 -14.50 -4.44 -27.70
N MET A 33 -13.75 -3.67 -26.92
CA MET A 33 -12.78 -2.67 -27.41
C MET A 33 -11.68 -3.29 -28.29
N SER A 34 -11.25 -4.51 -27.97
CA SER A 34 -10.24 -5.23 -28.76
C SER A 34 -10.76 -5.76 -30.10
N CYS A 35 -12.08 -5.75 -30.34
CA CYS A 35 -12.69 -6.27 -31.56
C CYS A 35 -13.01 -5.14 -32.57
N GLN A 36 -12.08 -4.86 -33.47
CA GLN A 36 -12.24 -3.79 -34.48
C GLN A 36 -13.44 -4.01 -35.42
N SER A 37 -13.72 -5.24 -35.83
CA SER A 37 -14.88 -5.56 -36.68
C SER A 37 -16.19 -5.21 -35.97
N PHE A 38 -16.30 -5.52 -34.67
CA PHE A 38 -17.46 -5.19 -33.85
C PHE A 38 -17.65 -3.68 -33.75
N MET A 39 -16.60 -2.91 -33.45
CA MET A 39 -16.69 -1.44 -33.34
C MET A 39 -17.07 -0.75 -34.65
N GLN A 40 -16.60 -1.27 -35.80
CA GLN A 40 -16.96 -0.73 -37.12
C GLN A 40 -18.43 -0.97 -37.49
N GLN A 41 -18.98 -2.11 -37.08
CA GLN A 41 -20.35 -2.51 -37.39
C GLN A 41 -21.39 -1.92 -36.42
N ASN A 42 -21.00 -1.58 -35.18
CA ASN A 42 -21.87 -1.07 -34.13
C ASN A 42 -21.50 0.39 -33.79
N ARG A 43 -21.77 1.31 -34.73
CA ARG A 43 -21.34 2.72 -34.63
C ARG A 43 -22.06 3.52 -33.53
N ASN A 44 -23.33 3.20 -33.25
CA ASN A 44 -24.05 3.87 -32.17
C ASN A 44 -23.48 3.46 -30.81
N PHE A 45 -23.17 2.17 -30.66
CA PHE A 45 -22.48 1.66 -29.46
C PHE A 45 -21.11 2.33 -29.28
N LYS A 46 -20.28 2.35 -30.33
CA LYS A 46 -18.95 2.99 -30.27
C LYS A 46 -19.06 4.45 -29.84
N ARG A 47 -19.99 5.22 -30.43
CA ARG A 47 -20.18 6.63 -30.08
C ARG A 47 -20.63 6.82 -28.62
N ALA A 48 -21.54 5.97 -28.14
CA ALA A 48 -21.96 6.01 -26.74
C ALA A 48 -20.81 5.64 -25.80
N LEU A 49 -19.97 4.67 -26.18
CA LEU A 49 -18.78 4.28 -25.45
C LEU A 49 -17.79 5.44 -25.36
N ASP A 50 -17.37 6.00 -26.49
CA ASP A 50 -16.41 7.11 -26.55
C ASP A 50 -16.88 8.27 -25.66
N ASN A 51 -18.16 8.63 -25.73
CA ASN A 51 -18.76 9.68 -24.90
C ASN A 51 -18.72 9.38 -23.40
N VAL A 52 -18.90 8.12 -22.99
CA VAL A 52 -18.79 7.71 -21.57
C VAL A 52 -17.33 7.72 -21.10
N LEU A 53 -16.37 7.43 -21.98
CA LEU A 53 -14.95 7.43 -21.62
C LEU A 53 -14.36 8.84 -21.50
N ILE A 54 -14.86 9.81 -22.28
CA ILE A 54 -14.39 11.20 -22.26
C ILE A 54 -14.56 11.81 -20.86
N ASN A 55 -13.49 12.43 -20.35
CA ASN A 55 -13.40 13.05 -19.03
C ASN A 55 -13.66 12.10 -17.84
N SER A 56 -13.72 10.79 -18.09
CA SER A 56 -13.81 9.78 -17.03
C SER A 56 -12.45 9.49 -16.41
N LYS A 57 -12.49 8.99 -15.17
CA LYS A 57 -11.32 8.58 -14.41
C LYS A 57 -11.33 7.07 -14.22
N TYR A 58 -10.20 6.45 -14.48
CA TYR A 58 -10.02 5.00 -14.32
C TYR A 58 -8.78 4.71 -13.48
N ILE A 59 -8.81 3.61 -12.74
CA ILE A 59 -7.77 3.22 -11.80
C ILE A 59 -7.32 1.80 -12.11
N PHE A 60 -6.04 1.66 -12.44
CA PHE A 60 -5.36 0.38 -12.45
C PHE A 60 -4.52 0.28 -11.18
N TYR A 61 -4.84 -0.67 -10.29
CA TYR A 61 -4.06 -0.94 -9.09
C TYR A 61 -3.55 -2.38 -9.10
N ASN A 62 -2.23 -2.57 -9.24
CA ASN A 62 -1.60 -3.90 -9.31
C ASN A 62 -1.86 -4.79 -8.09
N TYR A 63 -2.28 -4.19 -6.98
CA TYR A 63 -2.65 -4.85 -5.74
C TYR A 63 -4.02 -5.54 -5.80
N THR A 64 -4.96 -5.00 -6.57
CA THR A 64 -6.27 -5.66 -6.76
C THR A 64 -6.16 -6.94 -7.58
N THR A 65 -5.05 -7.09 -8.30
CA THR A 65 -4.65 -8.35 -8.95
C THR A 65 -3.74 -9.21 -8.06
N ARG A 66 -3.42 -8.75 -6.83
CA ARG A 66 -2.55 -9.39 -5.81
C ARG A 66 -3.02 -9.14 -4.36
N PRO A 67 -4.08 -9.82 -3.89
CA PRO A 67 -4.59 -9.73 -2.51
C PRO A 67 -3.56 -10.05 -1.41
N GLU A 68 -2.44 -10.67 -1.77
CA GLU A 68 -1.19 -10.96 -1.03
C GLU A 68 -0.61 -9.82 -0.18
N LEU A 69 -1.01 -8.59 -0.49
CA LEU A 69 -0.42 -7.39 0.05
C LEU A 69 -1.37 -6.70 1.05
N THR A 70 -2.53 -7.31 1.32
CA THR A 70 -3.53 -6.89 2.33
C THR A 70 -3.26 -7.44 3.74
N VAL A 71 -2.00 -7.79 4.05
CA VAL A 71 -1.63 -8.56 5.25
C VAL A 71 -1.58 -7.71 6.53
N GLY A 72 -1.71 -6.38 6.44
CA GLY A 72 -1.75 -5.48 7.59
C GLY A 72 -3.14 -4.85 7.80
N TRP A 73 -3.50 -4.61 9.07
CA TRP A 73 -4.51 -3.61 9.40
C TRP A 73 -3.91 -2.24 9.11
N ASP A 74 -4.03 -1.79 7.87
CA ASP A 74 -3.58 -0.47 7.49
C ASP A 74 -4.79 0.48 7.58
N ASP A 75 -4.70 1.36 8.57
CA ASP A 75 -5.69 2.36 8.92
C ASP A 75 -5.99 3.35 7.77
N ASP A 76 -5.08 3.48 6.80
CA ASP A 76 -5.15 4.41 5.67
C ASP A 76 -5.48 3.68 4.34
N MET A 77 -5.15 2.39 4.19
CA MET A 77 -5.54 1.55 3.03
C MET A 77 -7.06 1.41 2.82
N ASN A 78 -7.85 1.71 3.85
CA ASN A 78 -9.32 1.76 3.77
C ASN A 78 -9.86 2.95 2.95
N GLU A 79 -8.99 3.91 2.58
CA GLU A 79 -9.35 5.05 1.73
C GLU A 79 -8.97 4.84 0.24
N LEU A 80 -8.34 3.72 -0.13
CA LEU A 80 -7.91 3.47 -1.50
C LEU A 80 -9.10 3.07 -2.39
N GLU A 81 -9.23 3.77 -3.52
CA GLU A 81 -10.21 3.46 -4.56
C GLU A 81 -9.89 2.10 -5.20
N PRO A 82 -10.88 1.19 -5.34
CA PRO A 82 -10.67 -0.10 -5.98
C PRO A 82 -10.28 0.08 -7.45
N SER A 83 -9.56 -0.90 -8.01
CA SER A 83 -9.22 -0.89 -9.43
C SER A 83 -10.44 -1.17 -10.29
N ASP A 84 -10.50 -0.50 -11.44
CA ASP A 84 -11.47 -0.74 -12.50
C ASP A 84 -11.14 -1.94 -13.39
N PHE A 85 -10.02 -2.62 -13.13
CA PHE A 85 -9.49 -3.70 -13.97
C PHE A 85 -9.05 -4.89 -13.11
N ASP A 86 -9.34 -6.11 -13.58
CA ASP A 86 -8.99 -7.36 -12.88
C ASP A 86 -7.63 -7.94 -13.28
N SER A 87 -7.01 -7.39 -14.33
CA SER A 87 -5.77 -7.91 -14.91
C SER A 87 -4.99 -6.81 -15.62
N ARG A 88 -3.70 -7.07 -15.81
CA ARG A 88 -2.82 -6.18 -16.58
C ARG A 88 -3.24 -6.14 -18.05
N GLU A 89 -3.64 -7.28 -18.60
CA GLU A 89 -4.04 -7.43 -20.00
C GLU A 89 -5.32 -6.63 -20.31
N SER A 90 -6.31 -6.63 -19.41
CA SER A 90 -7.53 -5.83 -19.60
C SER A 90 -7.20 -4.34 -19.63
N PHE A 91 -6.33 -3.88 -18.72
CA PHE A 91 -5.85 -2.51 -18.70
C PHE A 91 -5.07 -2.13 -19.96
N GLU A 92 -4.12 -2.96 -20.43
CA GLU A 92 -3.36 -2.69 -21.65
C GLU A 92 -4.27 -2.56 -22.88
N LEU A 93 -5.31 -3.39 -22.99
CA LEU A 93 -6.31 -3.30 -24.07
C LEU A 93 -7.15 -2.01 -23.99
N PHE A 94 -7.53 -1.61 -22.78
CA PHE A 94 -8.26 -0.36 -22.56
C PHE A 94 -7.42 0.87 -22.92
N ASP A 95 -6.17 0.94 -22.46
CA ASP A 95 -5.26 2.05 -22.77
C ASP A 95 -4.98 2.15 -24.26
N ASP A 96 -4.76 1.03 -24.95
CA ASP A 96 -4.49 1.01 -26.39
C ASP A 96 -5.70 1.55 -27.18
N TYR A 97 -6.93 1.23 -26.76
CA TYR A 97 -8.15 1.79 -27.34
C TYR A 97 -8.22 3.31 -27.15
N CYS A 98 -8.11 3.79 -25.90
CA CYS A 98 -8.16 5.22 -25.60
C CYS A 98 -7.08 6.02 -26.33
N ALA A 99 -5.86 5.49 -26.38
CA ALA A 99 -4.73 6.14 -27.06
C ALA A 99 -4.88 6.13 -28.58
N THR A 100 -5.45 5.07 -29.17
CA THR A 100 -5.66 4.96 -30.62
C THR A 100 -6.79 5.86 -31.12
N GLU A 101 -7.87 5.95 -30.34
CA GLU A 101 -9.06 6.72 -30.71
C GLU A 101 -9.02 8.18 -30.24
N GLY A 102 -7.96 8.59 -29.53
CA GLY A 102 -7.79 9.97 -29.05
C GLY A 102 -8.79 10.36 -27.96
N ILE A 103 -9.13 9.42 -27.07
CA ILE A 103 -10.09 9.64 -26.00
C ILE A 103 -9.43 10.45 -24.87
N GLU A 104 -9.98 11.63 -24.59
CA GLU A 104 -9.57 12.47 -23.46
C GLU A 104 -9.99 11.82 -22.14
N THR A 105 -9.08 11.12 -21.47
CA THR A 105 -9.37 10.40 -20.21
C THR A 105 -8.22 10.52 -19.22
N GLN A 106 -8.50 10.27 -17.93
CA GLN A 106 -7.50 10.24 -16.87
C GLN A 106 -7.39 8.82 -16.31
N ILE A 107 -6.20 8.25 -16.41
CA ILE A 107 -5.92 6.90 -15.92
C ILE A 107 -4.90 7.03 -14.80
N ARG A 108 -5.24 6.56 -13.60
CA ARG A 108 -4.31 6.41 -12.49
C ARG A 108 -3.76 4.99 -12.47
N ILE A 109 -2.45 4.85 -12.56
CA ILE A 109 -1.74 3.59 -12.34
C ILE A 109 -1.17 3.66 -10.93
N THR A 110 -1.83 3.00 -9.99
CA THR A 110 -1.32 2.77 -8.64
C THR A 110 -0.52 1.46 -8.67
N TYR A 111 0.73 1.50 -8.23
CA TYR A 111 1.63 0.36 -8.32
C TYR A 111 2.43 0.21 -7.04
N GLY A 112 2.08 -0.79 -6.22
CA GLY A 112 2.89 -1.19 -5.06
C GLY A 112 4.15 -1.92 -5.51
N ILE A 113 5.32 -1.47 -5.05
CA ILE A 113 6.61 -2.07 -5.34
C ILE A 113 7.12 -2.72 -4.06
N TYR A 114 6.99 -4.04 -3.96
CA TYR A 114 7.51 -4.85 -2.87
C TYR A 114 8.94 -5.25 -3.16
N ASP A 115 9.16 -5.62 -4.41
CA ASP A 115 10.42 -6.12 -4.87
C ASP A 115 10.75 -5.76 -6.33
N ILE A 116 11.87 -6.27 -6.86
CA ILE A 116 12.31 -5.90 -8.21
C ILE A 116 11.35 -6.41 -9.28
N PHE A 117 10.63 -7.51 -9.02
CA PHE A 117 9.75 -8.09 -10.00
C PHE A 117 8.59 -7.12 -10.28
N ASP A 118 8.08 -6.45 -9.24
CA ASP A 118 7.07 -5.39 -9.39
C ASP A 118 7.60 -4.22 -10.23
N LEU A 119 8.84 -3.79 -10.00
CA LEU A 119 9.47 -2.75 -10.80
C LEU A 119 9.60 -3.18 -12.28
N VAL A 120 10.07 -4.40 -12.55
CA VAL A 120 10.22 -4.92 -13.91
C VAL A 120 8.87 -5.03 -14.61
N GLU A 121 7.83 -5.51 -13.92
CA GLU A 121 6.48 -5.60 -14.48
C GLU A 121 5.91 -4.22 -14.82
N LEU A 122 6.11 -3.24 -13.94
CA LEU A 122 5.75 -1.85 -14.20
C LEU A 122 6.52 -1.28 -15.39
N GLU A 123 7.82 -1.51 -15.47
CA GLU A 123 8.65 -1.06 -16.61
C GLU A 123 8.16 -1.67 -17.93
N GLU A 124 7.82 -2.95 -17.94
CA GLU A 124 7.25 -3.63 -19.11
C GLU A 124 5.89 -3.04 -19.49
N LEU A 125 5.01 -2.81 -18.50
CA LEU A 125 3.70 -2.22 -18.71
C LEU A 125 3.83 -0.85 -19.38
N LEU A 126 4.60 0.06 -18.77
CA LEU A 126 4.80 1.41 -19.28
C LEU A 126 5.54 1.43 -20.62
N SER A 127 6.38 0.43 -20.90
CA SER A 127 7.08 0.30 -22.20
C SER A 127 6.12 -0.02 -23.35
N ARG A 128 5.03 -0.74 -23.08
CA ARG A 128 4.00 -1.08 -24.08
C ARG A 128 3.05 0.07 -24.37
N LEU A 129 2.85 0.99 -23.42
CA LEU A 129 1.97 2.13 -23.62
C LEU A 129 2.48 3.04 -24.74
N ARG A 130 1.56 3.55 -25.57
CA ARG A 130 1.88 4.47 -26.67
C ARG A 130 2.00 5.91 -26.17
N PRO A 131 2.92 6.73 -26.71
CA PRO A 131 2.89 8.18 -26.49
C PRO A 131 1.66 8.81 -27.18
N CYS A 132 0.91 9.65 -26.45
CA CYS A 132 -0.20 10.47 -26.96
C CYS A 132 -0.36 11.73 -26.08
N SER A 133 -1.38 12.56 -26.35
CA SER A 133 -1.69 13.77 -25.55
C SER A 133 -3.03 13.72 -24.82
N ASP A 134 -3.91 12.79 -25.18
CA ASP A 134 -5.32 12.85 -24.79
C ASP A 134 -5.62 11.93 -23.60
N ALA A 135 -5.07 10.70 -23.62
CA ALA A 135 -5.17 9.75 -22.51
C ALA A 135 -4.07 9.99 -21.47
N MET A 136 -4.36 10.84 -20.48
CA MET A 136 -3.42 11.28 -19.45
C MET A 136 -3.23 10.23 -18.35
N LEU A 137 -1.99 10.06 -17.90
CA LEU A 137 -1.56 9.11 -16.88
C LEU A 137 -1.20 9.83 -15.56
N GLN A 138 -1.68 9.29 -14.45
CA GLN A 138 -1.19 9.57 -13.10
C GLN A 138 -0.49 8.32 -12.58
N LEU A 139 0.84 8.35 -12.49
CA LEU A 139 1.62 7.25 -11.92
C LEU A 139 1.74 7.44 -10.42
N HIS A 140 1.36 6.44 -9.64
CA HIS A 140 1.45 6.43 -8.20
C HIS A 140 2.19 5.16 -7.76
N LEU A 141 3.41 5.31 -7.25
CA LEU A 141 4.27 4.23 -6.82
C LEU A 141 4.26 4.17 -5.30
N GLU A 142 3.85 3.03 -4.75
CA GLU A 142 3.75 2.79 -3.32
C GLU A 142 4.92 1.91 -2.86
N LEU A 143 5.73 2.42 -1.95
CA LEU A 143 6.99 1.85 -1.45
C LEU A 143 6.94 1.58 0.06
N SER A 144 5.79 1.78 0.71
CA SER A 144 5.58 1.60 2.17
C SER A 144 6.07 0.23 2.67
N THR A 145 5.96 -0.76 1.81
CA THR A 145 6.27 -2.18 2.07
C THR A 145 7.42 -2.70 1.21
N CYS A 146 8.14 -1.79 0.52
CA CYS A 146 9.28 -2.12 -0.32
C CYS A 146 10.39 -2.76 0.53
N ARG A 147 10.79 -3.98 0.17
CA ARG A 147 11.85 -4.74 0.87
C ARG A 147 13.24 -4.52 0.27
N LEU A 148 13.35 -3.72 -0.79
CA LEU A 148 14.62 -3.43 -1.43
C LEU A 148 15.38 -2.40 -0.60
N LEU A 149 16.64 -2.67 -0.29
CA LEU A 149 17.52 -1.68 0.33
C LEU A 149 17.86 -0.52 -0.63
N LEU A 150 17.94 -0.82 -1.93
CA LEU A 150 18.19 0.14 -3.01
C LEU A 150 17.20 -0.09 -4.14
N LEU A 151 16.49 0.96 -4.55
CA LEU A 151 15.56 0.98 -5.68
C LEU A 151 16.12 1.91 -6.77
N ASP A 152 16.67 1.33 -7.84
CA ASP A 152 17.17 2.09 -8.99
C ASP A 152 16.05 2.32 -10.02
N LEU A 153 15.53 3.55 -10.04
CA LEU A 153 14.46 3.98 -10.94
C LEU A 153 14.98 4.55 -12.26
N THR A 154 16.29 4.48 -12.55
CA THR A 154 16.90 5.12 -13.73
C THR A 154 16.24 4.67 -15.04
N ARG A 155 15.94 3.38 -15.19
CA ARG A 155 15.30 2.83 -16.39
C ARG A 155 13.82 3.21 -16.45
N LEU A 156 13.08 3.07 -15.34
CA LEU A 156 11.70 3.55 -15.22
C LEU A 156 11.56 5.03 -15.62
N LEU A 157 12.41 5.92 -15.09
CA LEU A 157 12.37 7.35 -15.38
C LEU A 157 12.65 7.69 -16.85
N LYS A 158 13.47 6.89 -17.54
CA LYS A 158 13.64 7.01 -19.01
C LYS A 158 12.34 6.67 -19.75
N ILE A 159 11.64 5.62 -19.32
CA ILE A 159 10.34 5.23 -19.90
C ILE A 159 9.28 6.32 -19.62
N VAL A 160 9.24 6.86 -18.40
CA VAL A 160 8.36 7.98 -18.01
C VAL A 160 8.65 9.22 -18.87
N THR A 161 9.92 9.53 -19.14
CA THR A 161 10.32 10.64 -20.01
C THR A 161 9.89 10.44 -21.47
N ARG A 162 9.88 9.19 -21.96
CA ARG A 162 9.29 8.84 -23.28
C ARG A 162 7.78 9.17 -23.31
N LEU A 163 7.08 8.93 -22.20
CA LEU A 163 5.65 9.20 -22.03
C LEU A 163 5.32 10.62 -21.55
N ARG A 164 6.30 11.53 -21.42
CA ARG A 164 6.17 12.86 -20.76
C ARG A 164 4.93 13.69 -21.13
N LYS A 165 4.41 13.57 -22.36
CA LYS A 165 3.19 14.29 -22.80
C LYS A 165 1.91 13.78 -22.12
N ARG A 166 1.88 12.48 -21.77
CA ARG A 166 0.78 11.80 -21.08
C ARG A 166 0.85 11.97 -19.57
N ILE A 167 2.04 12.21 -19.00
CA ILE A 167 2.21 12.24 -17.54
C ILE A 167 1.58 13.51 -16.95
N ALA A 168 0.37 13.37 -16.40
CA ALA A 168 -0.32 14.40 -15.62
C ALA A 168 0.02 14.29 -14.13
N GLY A 169 0.49 13.13 -13.66
CA GLY A 169 0.85 12.92 -12.27
C GLY A 169 2.00 11.93 -12.10
N LEU A 170 2.91 12.21 -11.16
CA LEU A 170 3.89 11.27 -10.67
C LEU A 170 3.95 11.37 -9.15
N THR A 171 3.68 10.26 -8.46
CA THR A 171 3.73 10.13 -7.01
C THR A 171 4.64 8.97 -6.63
N LEU A 172 5.59 9.21 -5.74
CA LEU A 172 6.35 8.19 -5.02
C LEU A 172 6.05 8.34 -3.54
N GLU A 173 5.35 7.36 -3.00
CA GLU A 173 4.91 7.31 -1.60
C GLU A 173 5.61 6.15 -0.89
N GLY A 174 6.07 6.35 0.35
CA GLY A 174 6.71 5.30 1.15
C GLY A 174 7.88 5.80 2.01
N GLU A 175 8.29 5.00 2.98
CA GLU A 175 9.27 5.38 4.00
C GLU A 175 10.74 5.23 3.54
N PHE A 176 11.60 6.06 4.14
CA PHE A 176 13.02 6.27 3.81
C PHE A 176 13.98 5.09 4.09
N ALA A 177 13.46 3.89 4.34
CA ALA A 177 14.30 2.70 4.50
C ALA A 177 14.93 2.24 3.18
N THR A 178 14.21 2.47 2.07
CA THR A 178 14.70 2.20 0.72
C THR A 178 15.50 3.39 0.19
N GLU A 179 16.77 3.20 -0.15
CA GLU A 179 17.53 4.22 -0.88
C GLU A 179 17.04 4.26 -2.34
N ILE A 180 16.60 5.42 -2.82
CA ILE A 180 16.10 5.56 -4.19
C ILE A 180 17.18 6.22 -5.05
N LYS A 181 17.56 5.55 -6.13
CA LYS A 181 18.49 6.07 -7.13
C LYS A 181 17.74 6.49 -8.39
N GLY A 182 18.03 7.69 -8.88
CA GLY A 182 17.43 8.24 -10.09
C GLY A 182 17.35 9.76 -10.01
N VAL A 183 17.31 10.42 -11.17
CA VAL A 183 17.13 11.88 -11.28
C VAL A 183 16.00 12.15 -12.26
N ILE A 184 14.96 12.85 -11.80
CA ILE A 184 13.91 13.36 -12.68
C ILE A 184 14.28 14.76 -13.18
N ASN A 185 14.20 14.98 -14.49
CA ASN A 185 14.35 16.30 -15.08
C ASN A 185 12.96 16.96 -15.24
N LEU A 186 12.68 17.97 -14.43
CA LEU A 186 11.38 18.65 -14.41
C LEU A 186 11.08 19.43 -15.70
N ASP A 187 12.11 19.84 -16.43
CA ASP A 187 11.97 20.65 -17.66
C ASP A 187 11.27 19.87 -18.80
N TYR A 188 11.18 18.54 -18.69
CA TYR A 188 10.48 17.70 -19.66
C TYR A 188 8.97 17.60 -19.43
N PHE A 189 8.45 18.05 -18.29
CA PHE A 189 7.06 17.82 -17.87
C PHE A 189 6.26 19.13 -17.77
N THR A 190 5.71 19.58 -18.89
CA THR A 190 4.89 20.81 -18.94
C THR A 190 3.42 20.61 -18.54
N ASN A 191 2.92 19.38 -18.70
CA ASN A 191 1.51 19.00 -18.47
C ASN A 191 1.28 18.40 -17.08
N ILE A 192 2.33 18.25 -16.28
CA ILE A 192 2.23 17.63 -14.96
C ILE A 192 1.44 18.53 -14.02
N LYS A 193 0.42 17.97 -13.37
CA LYS A 193 -0.48 18.62 -12.41
C LYS A 193 -0.19 18.19 -10.98
N VAL A 194 0.29 16.96 -10.79
CA VAL A 194 0.60 16.38 -9.48
C VAL A 194 2.02 15.84 -9.51
N LEU A 195 2.89 16.31 -8.61
CA LEU A 195 4.24 15.80 -8.46
C LEU A 195 4.52 15.56 -6.97
N ASN A 196 4.58 14.31 -6.56
CA ASN A 196 5.00 13.92 -5.22
C ASN A 196 6.25 13.06 -5.33
N ILE A 197 7.40 13.63 -4.97
CA ILE A 197 8.71 12.98 -5.09
C ILE A 197 9.37 12.90 -3.72
N GLY A 198 9.03 11.86 -2.97
CA GLY A 198 9.74 11.51 -1.75
C GLY A 198 10.99 10.68 -2.04
N GLY A 199 12.15 11.09 -1.52
CA GLY A 199 13.39 10.31 -1.62
C GLY A 199 14.04 10.29 -3.01
N LEU A 200 13.49 10.98 -4.02
CA LEU A 200 14.03 11.06 -5.38
C LEU A 200 14.69 12.42 -5.65
N SER A 201 15.87 12.41 -6.27
CA SER A 201 16.54 13.65 -6.70
C SER A 201 15.92 14.21 -7.99
N PHE A 202 15.99 15.52 -8.17
CA PHE A 202 15.53 16.18 -9.39
C PHE A 202 16.55 17.20 -9.93
N CYS A 203 16.41 17.57 -11.19
CA CYS A 203 17.05 18.72 -11.82
C CYS A 203 16.03 19.54 -12.64
N GLY A 204 16.42 20.75 -13.07
CA GLY A 204 15.50 21.74 -13.62
C GLY A 204 14.81 22.56 -12.52
N SER A 205 13.80 23.35 -12.89
CA SER A 205 13.06 24.20 -11.96
C SER A 205 11.57 23.83 -11.91
N PRO A 206 10.96 23.68 -10.71
CA PRO A 206 9.50 23.50 -10.58
C PRO A 206 8.69 24.63 -11.22
N ARG A 207 9.27 25.84 -11.33
CA ARG A 207 8.64 26.99 -11.99
C ARG A 207 8.31 26.72 -13.46
N ASN A 208 9.04 25.81 -14.10
CA ASN A 208 8.80 25.42 -15.50
C ASN A 208 7.56 24.51 -15.66
N CYS A 209 7.07 23.90 -14.59
CA CYS A 209 5.87 23.07 -14.60
C CYS A 209 4.62 23.95 -14.45
N ASN A 210 4.26 24.69 -15.51
CA ASN A 210 3.17 25.68 -15.48
C ASN A 210 1.79 25.11 -15.09
N SER A 211 1.55 23.82 -15.32
CA SER A 211 0.28 23.14 -14.98
C SER A 211 0.26 22.56 -13.57
N LEU A 212 1.35 22.70 -12.80
CA LEU A 212 1.53 22.03 -11.52
C LEU A 212 0.60 22.62 -10.45
N THR A 213 -0.32 21.80 -9.96
CA THR A 213 -1.29 22.19 -8.92
C THR A 213 -0.97 21.58 -7.56
N GLU A 214 -0.18 20.50 -7.52
CA GLU A 214 0.20 19.81 -6.30
C GLU A 214 1.66 19.39 -6.35
N LEU A 215 2.41 19.77 -5.32
CA LEU A 215 3.82 19.43 -5.15
C LEU A 215 4.06 18.91 -3.74
N THR A 216 4.58 17.70 -3.64
CA THR A 216 5.17 17.16 -2.41
C THR A 216 6.64 16.87 -2.66
N TYR A 217 7.52 17.44 -1.83
CA TYR A 217 8.95 17.16 -1.90
C TYR A 217 9.49 16.74 -0.53
N LEU A 218 9.99 15.50 -0.47
CA LEU A 218 10.68 14.98 0.71
C LEU A 218 12.12 14.69 0.32
N SER A 219 13.04 15.50 0.84
CA SER A 219 14.45 15.47 0.44
C SER A 219 15.12 14.13 0.76
N THR A 220 16.13 13.79 -0.05
CA THR A 220 17.00 12.63 0.15
C THR A 220 18.12 12.98 1.14
N ARG A 221 18.89 11.99 1.62
CA ARG A 221 20.07 12.29 2.46
C ARG A 221 21.14 13.10 1.72
N PHE A 222 21.22 12.95 0.40
CA PHE A 222 22.21 13.59 -0.47
C PHE A 222 21.51 14.10 -1.74
N PRO A 223 20.73 15.18 -1.65
CA PRO A 223 19.99 15.68 -2.80
C PRO A 223 20.95 16.34 -3.80
N MET A 224 20.68 16.19 -5.09
CA MET A 224 21.41 16.92 -6.15
C MET A 224 21.34 18.45 -5.97
N ARG A 225 20.20 18.96 -5.49
CA ARG A 225 19.93 20.37 -5.20
C ARG A 225 18.81 20.47 -4.14
N LEU A 226 18.82 21.52 -3.32
CA LEU A 226 17.71 21.86 -2.43
C LEU A 226 16.54 22.47 -3.23
N LEU A 227 15.31 22.33 -2.71
CA LEU A 227 14.15 23.01 -3.26
C LEU A 227 14.17 24.47 -2.80
N ASP A 228 14.28 25.39 -3.76
CA ASP A 228 14.08 26.82 -3.51
C ASP A 228 12.57 27.14 -3.53
N VAL A 229 12.06 27.64 -2.42
CA VAL A 229 10.64 28.02 -2.26
C VAL A 229 10.27 29.19 -3.18
N GLY A 230 11.23 30.04 -3.58
CA GLY A 230 11.02 31.11 -4.56
C GLY A 230 10.75 30.60 -5.98
N GLU A 231 11.15 29.36 -6.29
CA GLU A 231 10.90 28.72 -7.58
C GLU A 231 9.53 28.02 -7.67
N LEU A 232 8.67 28.11 -6.65
CA LEU A 232 7.34 27.51 -6.71
C LEU A 232 6.48 28.19 -7.80
N PRO A 233 5.80 27.41 -8.67
CA PRO A 233 5.00 27.97 -9.76
C PRO A 233 3.70 28.62 -9.21
N PRO A 234 3.24 29.74 -9.79
CA PRO A 234 2.00 30.42 -9.34
C PRO A 234 0.72 29.57 -9.45
N SER A 235 0.72 28.53 -10.30
CA SER A 235 -0.39 27.59 -10.47
C SER A 235 -0.57 26.61 -9.31
N LEU A 236 0.41 26.53 -8.40
CA LEU A 236 0.40 25.59 -7.29
C LEU A 236 -0.71 25.92 -6.28
N LYS A 237 -1.45 24.89 -5.88
CA LYS A 237 -2.56 24.96 -4.90
C LYS A 237 -2.30 24.11 -3.67
N ARG A 238 -1.60 22.98 -3.82
CA ARG A 238 -1.27 22.07 -2.72
C ARG A 238 0.23 21.94 -2.61
N PHE A 239 0.77 22.18 -1.42
CA PHE A 239 2.19 22.10 -1.19
C PHE A 239 2.50 21.32 0.08
N ALA A 240 3.37 20.32 -0.03
CA ALA A 240 3.90 19.59 1.09
C ALA A 240 5.42 19.55 1.01
N CYS A 241 6.09 19.81 2.13
CA CYS A 241 7.54 19.83 2.15
C CYS A 241 8.11 19.32 3.46
N ASP A 242 9.32 18.77 3.36
CA ASP A 242 10.17 18.53 4.51
C ASP A 242 10.87 19.82 4.95
N VAL A 243 10.72 20.18 6.22
CA VAL A 243 11.31 21.39 6.82
C VAL A 243 12.58 21.06 7.62
N GLY A 244 13.03 19.80 7.60
CA GLY A 244 14.30 19.38 8.20
C GLY A 244 15.55 19.95 7.51
N SER A 245 16.73 19.56 8.01
CA SER A 245 18.05 20.13 7.67
C SER A 245 18.50 20.06 6.20
N PHE A 246 17.72 19.45 5.31
CA PHE A 246 18.10 19.16 3.92
C PHE A 246 16.99 19.50 2.92
N GLY A 247 15.92 20.18 3.34
CA GLY A 247 14.69 20.29 2.54
C GLY A 247 14.58 21.55 1.69
N LEU A 248 14.90 22.70 2.28
CA LEU A 248 14.54 24.01 1.73
C LEU A 248 15.72 24.97 1.76
N ASP A 249 15.83 25.79 0.72
CA ASP A 249 16.55 27.05 0.74
C ASP A 249 15.53 28.19 0.77
N SER A 250 15.81 29.26 1.50
CA SER A 250 14.89 30.39 1.67
C SER A 250 15.60 31.72 1.47
N THR A 251 15.47 32.25 0.27
CA THR A 251 15.53 33.69 0.02
C THR A 251 14.28 34.04 -0.77
N LEU A 252 13.14 34.26 -0.11
CA LEU A 252 11.99 34.86 -0.79
C LEU A 252 12.36 36.31 -1.14
N PRO A 253 12.50 36.67 -2.42
CA PRO A 253 12.72 38.08 -2.77
C PRO A 253 11.52 38.93 -2.33
N ASP A 254 11.79 40.20 -1.96
CA ASP A 254 10.77 41.19 -1.58
C ASP A 254 9.69 41.39 -2.65
N THR A 255 9.97 41.00 -3.89
CA THR A 255 9.05 41.04 -5.03
C THR A 255 9.10 39.70 -5.77
N GLY A 256 7.97 39.00 -5.81
CA GLY A 256 7.83 37.72 -6.50
C GLY A 256 6.37 37.34 -6.67
N GLU A 257 6.04 36.68 -7.78
CA GLU A 257 4.74 36.04 -7.95
C GLU A 257 4.80 34.65 -7.33
N TYR A 258 4.08 34.48 -6.22
CA TYR A 258 4.03 33.28 -5.41
C TYR A 258 2.66 32.57 -5.53
N PRO A 259 2.60 31.25 -5.31
CA PRO A 259 1.35 30.50 -5.39
C PRO A 259 0.35 30.92 -4.32
N ARG A 260 -0.94 30.74 -4.64
CA ARG A 260 -2.05 30.90 -3.69
C ARG A 260 -2.52 29.52 -3.24
N LEU A 261 -1.91 29.05 -2.17
CA LEU A 261 -2.09 27.71 -1.65
C LEU A 261 -3.48 27.56 -0.99
N GLU A 262 -4.13 26.43 -1.29
CA GLU A 262 -5.39 25.96 -0.73
C GLU A 262 -5.13 24.89 0.36
N SER A 263 -4.04 24.12 0.23
CA SER A 263 -3.60 23.12 1.22
C SER A 263 -2.09 23.16 1.45
N ILE A 264 -1.66 23.08 2.71
CA ILE A 264 -0.24 23.09 3.10
C ILE A 264 0.06 21.95 4.07
N HIS A 265 1.17 21.23 3.88
CA HIS A 265 1.65 20.21 4.81
C HIS A 265 3.14 20.38 5.10
N PHE A 266 3.46 20.75 6.34
CA PHE A 266 4.84 20.82 6.81
C PHE A 266 5.19 19.51 7.52
N ARG A 267 6.22 18.81 7.02
CA ARG A 267 6.68 17.54 7.57
C ARG A 267 8.01 17.70 8.30
N ARG A 268 8.21 16.87 9.33
CA ARG A 268 9.49 16.71 10.07
C ARG A 268 10.08 18.04 10.55
N CYS A 269 9.23 18.93 11.04
CA CYS A 269 9.68 20.20 11.58
C CYS A 269 10.53 19.96 12.84
N LYS A 270 11.72 20.57 12.92
CA LYS A 270 12.56 20.53 14.13
C LYS A 270 12.26 21.70 15.06
N SER A 271 12.04 22.88 14.49
CA SER A 271 11.68 24.11 15.20
C SER A 271 10.18 24.37 15.14
N ALA A 272 9.70 25.22 16.04
CA ALA A 272 8.27 25.49 16.19
C ALA A 272 7.68 26.32 15.06
N ALA A 273 8.42 27.32 14.59
CA ALA A 273 8.07 28.18 13.46
C ALA A 273 9.35 28.73 12.80
N PRO A 274 10.07 27.92 12.00
CA PRO A 274 11.21 28.43 11.23
C PRO A 274 10.77 29.54 10.26
N GLU A 275 11.66 30.47 9.96
CA GLU A 275 11.36 31.64 9.11
C GLU A 275 10.75 31.24 7.76
N VAL A 276 11.24 30.16 7.13
CA VAL A 276 10.67 29.63 5.88
C VAL A 276 9.18 29.26 5.99
N ILE A 277 8.73 28.76 7.14
CA ILE A 277 7.30 28.46 7.37
C ILE A 277 6.51 29.76 7.52
N LYS A 278 7.04 30.75 8.26
CA LYS A 278 6.39 32.07 8.39
C LYS A 278 6.23 32.72 7.02
N ASP A 279 7.29 32.67 6.22
CA ASP A 279 7.36 33.17 4.86
C ASP A 279 6.32 32.52 3.94
N ILE A 280 6.22 31.19 3.95
CA ILE A 280 5.20 30.46 3.17
C ILE A 280 3.79 30.83 3.66
N LEU A 281 3.57 30.84 4.97
CA LEU A 281 2.25 31.10 5.52
C LEU A 281 1.78 32.53 5.20
N TRP A 282 2.60 33.54 5.42
CA TRP A 282 2.22 34.94 5.16
C TRP A 282 2.08 35.25 3.67
N ASN A 283 2.99 34.76 2.82
CA ASN A 283 3.04 35.16 1.41
C ASN A 283 2.24 34.25 0.47
N MET A 284 1.98 32.99 0.85
CA MET A 284 1.39 32.00 -0.06
C MET A 284 0.00 31.51 0.36
N THR A 285 -0.46 31.76 1.60
CA THR A 285 -1.86 31.47 1.96
C THR A 285 -2.80 32.51 1.37
N CYS A 286 -4.04 32.10 1.10
CA CYS A 286 -5.09 32.95 0.54
C CYS A 286 -6.47 32.66 1.16
N PRO A 287 -7.52 33.44 0.88
CA PRO A 287 -8.87 33.19 1.44
C PRO A 287 -9.46 31.80 1.16
N ARG A 288 -8.94 31.07 0.16
CA ARG A 288 -9.32 29.68 -0.16
C ARG A 288 -8.51 28.62 0.57
N THR A 289 -7.57 29.02 1.45
CA THR A 289 -6.79 28.07 2.26
C THR A 289 -7.73 27.37 3.24
N SER A 290 -7.92 26.07 3.06
CA SER A 290 -8.85 25.28 3.88
C SER A 290 -8.17 24.12 4.62
N SER A 291 -6.95 23.74 4.25
CA SER A 291 -6.27 22.58 4.83
C SER A 291 -4.83 22.89 5.25
N ILE A 292 -4.51 22.67 6.53
CA ILE A 292 -3.15 22.80 7.04
C ILE A 292 -2.79 21.59 7.90
N LYS A 293 -1.64 20.97 7.60
CA LYS A 293 -1.03 19.89 8.37
C LYS A 293 0.36 20.28 8.85
N PHE A 294 0.68 19.99 10.11
CA PHE A 294 1.96 20.33 10.71
C PHE A 294 2.47 19.16 11.57
N ASP A 295 3.51 18.49 11.05
CA ASP A 295 4.11 17.32 11.69
C ASP A 295 5.42 17.72 12.37
N ARG A 296 5.43 17.71 13.71
CA ARG A 296 6.62 17.99 14.49
C ARG A 296 7.15 16.74 15.19
N TRP A 297 8.46 16.72 15.43
CA TRP A 297 9.06 15.65 16.22
C TRP A 297 8.40 15.50 17.60
N PHE A 298 8.18 14.25 18.00
CA PHE A 298 7.33 13.87 19.13
C PHE A 298 7.69 14.62 20.43
N GLY A 299 6.66 15.14 21.11
CA GLY A 299 6.80 15.81 22.42
C GLY A 299 7.12 17.32 22.39
N GLN A 300 7.41 17.90 21.24
CA GLN A 300 7.70 19.34 21.11
C GLN A 300 6.43 20.20 20.99
N SER A 301 6.40 21.35 21.68
CA SER A 301 5.19 22.19 21.82
C SER A 301 4.81 22.93 20.54
N VAL A 302 3.59 22.70 20.01
CA VAL A 302 3.02 23.33 18.81
C VAL A 302 2.33 24.67 19.05
N ASP A 303 2.39 25.19 20.27
CA ASP A 303 1.68 26.42 20.66
C ASP A 303 2.10 27.65 19.84
N GLU A 304 3.40 27.82 19.54
CA GLU A 304 3.88 28.93 18.70
C GLU A 304 3.34 28.86 17.27
N PHE A 305 3.28 27.66 16.68
CA PHE A 305 2.70 27.45 15.35
C PHE A 305 1.19 27.74 15.36
N VAL A 306 0.49 27.30 16.40
CA VAL A 306 -0.94 27.58 16.60
C VAL A 306 -1.22 29.08 16.68
N GLN A 307 -0.37 29.85 17.38
CA GLN A 307 -0.49 31.32 17.42
C GLN A 307 -0.20 31.95 16.06
N LEU A 308 0.88 31.55 15.39
CA LEU A 308 1.21 32.01 14.04
C LEU A 308 0.05 31.75 13.07
N LEU A 309 -0.52 30.55 13.09
CA LEU A 309 -1.65 30.18 12.25
C LEU A 309 -2.88 31.05 12.52
N SER A 310 -3.14 31.37 13.79
CA SER A 310 -4.21 32.28 14.21
C SER A 310 -4.01 33.70 13.69
N ASP A 311 -2.77 34.21 13.74
CA ASP A 311 -2.43 35.54 13.20
C ASP A 311 -2.54 35.58 11.67
N VAL A 312 -2.01 34.56 11.00
CA VAL A 312 -2.03 34.45 9.53
C VAL A 312 -3.45 34.26 9.00
N SER A 313 -4.29 33.46 9.68
CA SER A 313 -5.71 33.33 9.33
C SER A 313 -6.46 34.65 9.43
N ARG A 314 -6.19 35.47 10.46
CA ARG A 314 -6.76 36.82 10.60
C ARG A 314 -6.24 37.78 9.54
N GLY A 315 -4.95 37.73 9.23
CA GLY A 315 -4.33 38.60 8.23
C GLY A 315 -4.77 38.30 6.79
N ASN A 316 -4.77 37.02 6.42
CA ASN A 316 -5.06 36.57 5.05
C ASN A 316 -6.51 36.15 4.82
N GLY A 317 -7.33 36.14 5.89
CA GLY A 317 -8.80 36.02 5.82
C GLY A 317 -9.32 34.64 5.42
N PHE A 318 -8.63 33.56 5.78
CA PHE A 318 -9.04 32.20 5.43
C PHE A 318 -9.62 31.43 6.61
N LYS A 319 -10.42 30.40 6.30
CA LYS A 319 -11.04 29.52 7.28
C LYS A 319 -10.75 28.06 6.97
N LEU A 320 -10.35 27.30 7.99
CA LEU A 320 -9.97 25.91 7.81
C LEU A 320 -11.20 24.99 7.82
N GLU A 321 -11.15 24.01 6.93
CA GLU A 321 -12.00 22.82 6.85
C GLU A 321 -11.25 21.60 7.41
N SER A 322 -9.91 21.60 7.33
CA SER A 322 -9.05 20.52 7.80
C SER A 322 -7.84 21.05 8.56
N LEU A 323 -7.62 20.51 9.75
CA LEU A 323 -6.44 20.81 10.58
C LEU A 323 -5.85 19.51 11.13
N SER A 324 -4.55 19.30 10.90
CA SER A 324 -3.79 18.19 11.50
C SER A 324 -2.56 18.73 12.22
N LEU A 325 -2.41 18.40 13.50
CA LEU A 325 -1.29 18.83 14.34
C LEU A 325 -0.66 17.62 15.05
N GLU A 326 0.66 17.46 14.92
CA GLU A 326 1.45 16.49 15.66
C GLU A 326 2.47 17.20 16.55
N GLY A 327 2.45 16.90 17.86
CA GLY A 327 3.37 17.48 18.84
C GLY A 327 2.83 17.49 20.27
N SER A 328 3.15 18.49 21.09
CA SER A 328 2.55 18.71 22.41
C SER A 328 1.83 20.05 22.50
N LEU A 329 0.83 20.16 23.35
CA LEU A 329 0.10 21.42 23.59
C LEU A 329 0.22 21.76 25.08
N ALA A 330 0.89 22.87 25.38
CA ALA A 330 0.97 23.39 26.75
C ALA A 330 -0.31 24.15 27.14
N PHE A 331 -1.01 24.71 26.15
CA PHE A 331 -2.25 25.45 26.36
C PHE A 331 -3.42 24.75 25.64
N PRO A 332 -4.66 24.91 26.12
CA PRO A 332 -5.84 24.43 25.39
C PRO A 332 -5.83 24.98 23.96
N LEU A 333 -6.16 24.12 22.98
CA LEU A 333 -6.18 24.51 21.58
C LEU A 333 -7.10 25.72 21.39
N ASN A 334 -6.50 26.88 21.18
CA ASN A 334 -7.19 28.16 21.04
C ASN A 334 -6.88 28.77 19.67
N ILE A 335 -7.20 28.02 18.63
CA ILE A 335 -7.41 28.58 17.30
C ILE A 335 -8.85 29.10 17.38
N TYR A 336 -9.02 30.41 17.62
CA TYR A 336 -10.30 31.17 17.70
C TYR A 336 -11.57 30.33 17.49
N PRO A 337 -12.50 30.28 18.47
CA PRO A 337 -13.27 29.06 18.77
C PRO A 337 -13.48 28.20 17.52
N LEU A 338 -12.83 27.03 17.49
CA LEU A 338 -12.82 26.02 16.41
C LEU A 338 -13.85 26.34 15.32
N MET A 339 -13.34 26.79 14.17
CA MET A 339 -14.15 27.43 13.14
C MET A 339 -15.36 26.54 12.78
N PRO A 340 -16.57 27.12 12.61
CA PRO A 340 -17.77 26.35 12.24
C PRO A 340 -17.62 25.57 10.92
N THR A 341 -16.64 25.92 10.10
CA THR A 341 -16.31 25.29 8.82
C THR A 341 -15.46 24.02 8.96
N LEU A 342 -14.95 23.70 10.15
CA LEU A 342 -14.04 22.57 10.31
C LEU A 342 -14.79 21.24 10.15
N GLU A 343 -14.35 20.43 9.19
CA GLU A 343 -14.86 19.09 8.89
C GLU A 343 -13.90 18.00 9.35
N LYS A 344 -12.60 18.28 9.44
CA LYS A 344 -11.56 17.33 9.84
C LYS A 344 -10.64 17.93 10.89
N LEU A 345 -10.51 17.24 12.02
CA LEU A 345 -9.59 17.59 13.09
C LEU A 345 -8.77 16.38 13.49
N GLU A 346 -7.45 16.48 13.35
CA GLU A 346 -6.50 15.45 13.77
C GLU A 346 -5.50 16.06 14.76
N LEU A 347 -5.46 15.51 15.97
CA LEU A 347 -4.58 15.95 17.04
C LEU A 347 -3.81 14.73 17.54
N ARG A 348 -2.56 14.60 17.09
CA ARG A 348 -1.63 13.58 17.59
C ARG A 348 -0.76 14.22 18.67
N VAL A 349 -1.30 14.31 19.88
CA VAL A 349 -0.73 15.16 20.94
C VAL A 349 -0.17 14.32 22.06
N ALA A 350 1.15 14.32 22.22
CA ALA A 350 1.86 13.42 23.13
C ALA A 350 1.65 13.71 24.62
N ASN A 351 1.20 14.92 25.00
CA ASN A 351 1.00 15.37 26.38
C ASN A 351 0.19 16.68 26.42
N GLY A 352 -0.63 16.87 27.47
CA GLY A 352 -1.21 18.18 27.84
C GLY A 352 -2.57 18.54 27.23
N LEU A 353 -3.14 17.71 26.34
CA LEU A 353 -4.48 17.97 25.81
C LEU A 353 -5.55 17.69 26.88
N ARG A 354 -6.08 18.73 27.50
CA ARG A 354 -7.32 18.62 28.29
C ARG A 354 -8.52 18.70 27.34
N LEU A 355 -9.29 17.61 27.28
CA LEU A 355 -10.42 17.44 26.36
C LEU A 355 -11.73 18.09 26.87
N ASP A 356 -11.80 18.36 28.17
CA ASP A 356 -12.91 19.02 28.89
C ASP A 356 -13.37 20.33 28.22
N GLY A 357 -12.47 21.06 27.56
CA GLY A 357 -12.79 22.29 26.82
C GLY A 357 -12.82 22.18 25.29
N ILE A 358 -12.42 21.04 24.70
CA ILE A 358 -12.31 20.87 23.24
C ILE A 358 -13.60 20.32 22.65
N LEU A 359 -14.20 19.27 23.23
CA LEU A 359 -15.40 18.64 22.67
C LEU A 359 -16.58 19.63 22.59
N SER A 360 -16.71 20.52 23.58
CA SER A 360 -17.71 21.59 23.57
C SER A 360 -17.49 22.66 22.50
N LYS A 361 -16.27 22.75 21.93
CA LYS A 361 -15.89 23.72 20.91
C LYS A 361 -15.85 23.11 19.51
N ILE A 362 -15.80 21.78 19.39
CA ILE A 362 -15.82 21.11 18.09
C ILE A 362 -17.14 21.41 17.37
N PRO A 363 -17.10 21.82 16.10
CA PRO A 363 -18.32 22.06 15.34
C PRO A 363 -19.10 20.77 15.10
N VAL A 364 -20.43 20.85 15.18
CA VAL A 364 -21.33 19.71 14.93
C VAL A 364 -21.26 19.18 13.48
N GLY A 365 -20.70 19.97 12.56
CA GLY A 365 -20.44 19.59 11.17
C GLY A 365 -19.19 18.72 10.97
N LEU A 366 -18.44 18.43 12.03
CA LEU A 366 -17.22 17.63 11.95
C LEU A 366 -17.52 16.21 11.40
N VAL A 367 -16.73 15.78 10.42
CA VAL A 367 -16.83 14.49 9.74
C VAL A 367 -15.76 13.51 10.22
N LYS A 368 -14.54 14.00 10.49
CA LYS A 368 -13.42 13.19 11.00
C LYS A 368 -12.82 13.81 12.26
N LEU A 369 -12.71 13.01 13.33
CA LEU A 369 -12.04 13.37 14.58
C LEU A 369 -11.00 12.29 14.91
N HIS A 370 -9.73 12.64 14.82
CA HIS A 370 -8.63 11.77 15.23
C HIS A 370 -7.92 12.39 16.43
N LEU A 371 -7.95 11.70 17.56
CA LEU A 371 -7.25 12.09 18.77
C LEU A 371 -6.33 10.93 19.14
N SER A 372 -5.05 11.20 19.33
CA SER A 372 -4.13 10.19 19.85
C SER A 372 -3.28 10.73 20.99
N ASN A 373 -2.87 9.83 21.89
CA ASN A 373 -2.05 10.12 23.07
C ASN A 373 -2.71 11.12 24.05
N CYS A 374 -4.04 11.09 24.15
CA CYS A 374 -4.80 11.98 25.02
C CYS A 374 -5.06 11.35 26.39
N ASP A 375 -4.19 11.61 27.38
CA ASP A 375 -4.30 11.06 28.75
C ASP A 375 -5.51 11.56 29.56
N ALA A 376 -6.23 12.57 29.08
CA ALA A 376 -7.24 13.31 29.85
C ALA A 376 -8.68 12.75 29.78
N MET A 377 -8.92 11.55 29.23
CA MET A 377 -10.29 11.02 29.08
C MET A 377 -11.06 10.79 30.39
N ARG A 378 -10.39 10.82 31.56
CA ARG A 378 -11.00 10.56 32.88
C ARG A 378 -11.94 11.66 33.41
N GLU A 379 -11.94 12.86 32.82
CA GLU A 379 -12.68 14.03 33.34
C GLU A 379 -13.65 14.67 32.31
N VAL A 380 -14.02 13.96 31.25
CA VAL A 380 -14.60 14.55 30.01
C VAL A 380 -16.04 14.09 29.73
N ASP A 381 -16.84 14.95 29.11
CA ASP A 381 -18.11 14.59 28.43
C ASP A 381 -17.82 13.69 27.23
N VAL A 382 -17.91 12.37 27.39
CA VAL A 382 -17.65 11.38 26.32
C VAL A 382 -18.86 11.08 25.42
N ASP A 383 -19.80 12.03 25.36
CA ASP A 383 -20.94 12.01 24.45
C ASP A 383 -20.58 12.57 23.06
N PHE A 384 -20.25 11.69 22.12
CA PHE A 384 -20.01 12.03 20.72
C PHE A 384 -21.31 12.08 19.89
N SER A 385 -22.48 11.75 20.47
CA SER A 385 -23.76 11.69 19.72
C SER A 385 -24.19 13.05 19.15
N LYS A 386 -23.70 14.15 19.74
CA LYS A 386 -23.90 15.53 19.27
C LYS A 386 -23.25 15.79 17.91
N LEU A 387 -22.20 15.06 17.55
CA LEU A 387 -21.47 15.20 16.29
C LEU A 387 -22.15 14.40 15.18
N ARG A 388 -23.34 14.84 14.76
CA ARG A 388 -24.24 14.09 13.86
C ARG A 388 -23.71 13.84 12.44
N CYS A 389 -22.65 14.54 12.04
CA CYS A 389 -21.97 14.35 10.77
C CYS A 389 -20.73 13.46 10.88
N LEU A 390 -20.35 13.05 12.09
CA LEU A 390 -19.11 12.32 12.34
C LEU A 390 -19.19 10.92 11.75
N LYS A 391 -18.26 10.63 10.84
CA LYS A 391 -18.12 9.34 10.16
C LYS A 391 -16.90 8.56 10.64
N HIS A 392 -15.84 9.27 11.03
CA HIS A 392 -14.58 8.67 11.48
C HIS A 392 -14.21 9.20 12.86
N LEU A 393 -14.09 8.30 13.83
CA LEU A 393 -13.63 8.60 15.17
C LEU A 393 -12.45 7.69 15.49
N LYS A 394 -11.25 8.27 15.62
CA LYS A 394 -10.06 7.56 16.07
C LYS A 394 -9.63 8.11 17.43
N LEU A 395 -9.52 7.22 18.41
CA LEU A 395 -9.16 7.51 19.80
C LEU A 395 -8.02 6.59 20.26
N HIS A 396 -6.98 6.49 19.45
CA HIS A 396 -5.83 5.61 19.66
C HIS A 396 -5.01 6.09 20.87
N HIS A 397 -4.69 5.20 21.81
CA HIS A 397 -3.80 5.51 22.94
C HIS A 397 -4.29 6.68 23.81
N CYS A 398 -5.60 6.71 24.09
CA CYS A 398 -6.26 7.74 24.90
C CYS A 398 -6.54 7.30 26.33
N ASN A 399 -5.88 6.22 26.79
CA ASN A 399 -6.04 5.64 28.13
C ASN A 399 -7.51 5.32 28.49
N ILE A 400 -8.32 4.94 27.50
CA ILE A 400 -9.73 4.58 27.68
C ILE A 400 -9.80 3.22 28.38
N ASN A 401 -10.62 3.10 29.41
CA ASN A 401 -10.93 1.85 30.09
C ASN A 401 -12.45 1.67 30.19
N ASP A 402 -12.92 0.55 30.74
CA ASP A 402 -14.35 0.21 30.85
C ASP A 402 -15.18 1.33 31.51
N SER A 403 -14.64 1.98 32.56
CA SER A 403 -15.36 3.05 33.28
C SER A 403 -15.73 4.24 32.41
N ILE A 404 -14.97 4.49 31.34
CA ILE A 404 -15.22 5.55 30.36
C ILE A 404 -15.95 4.98 29.15
N PHE A 405 -15.52 3.82 28.67
CA PHE A 405 -16.02 3.21 27.44
C PHE A 405 -17.53 2.93 27.49
N HIS A 406 -18.05 2.44 28.61
CA HIS A 406 -19.49 2.19 28.77
C HIS A 406 -20.34 3.48 28.84
N LEU A 407 -19.72 4.64 29.08
CA LEU A 407 -20.40 5.94 29.07
C LEU A 407 -20.40 6.59 27.69
N MET A 408 -19.59 6.09 26.75
CA MET A 408 -19.46 6.67 25.41
C MET A 408 -20.76 6.50 24.62
N GLN A 409 -21.19 7.59 23.99
CA GLN A 409 -22.30 7.57 23.04
C GLN A 409 -21.80 7.94 21.66
N PHE A 410 -22.12 7.13 20.66
CA PHE A 410 -21.68 7.31 19.28
C PHE A 410 -22.82 7.82 18.40
N PRO A 411 -22.56 8.67 17.39
CA PRO A 411 -23.57 9.07 16.42
C PRO A 411 -23.85 7.94 15.42
N GLU A 412 -25.10 7.80 14.97
CA GLU A 412 -25.51 6.79 13.97
C GLU A 412 -24.88 6.99 12.58
N SER A 413 -24.26 8.16 12.34
CA SER A 413 -23.48 8.43 11.13
C SER A 413 -22.11 7.75 11.10
N LEU A 414 -21.65 7.19 12.23
CA LEU A 414 -20.30 6.67 12.38
C LEU A 414 -20.09 5.40 11.54
N GLU A 415 -19.04 5.42 10.71
CA GLU A 415 -18.66 4.34 9.78
C GLU A 415 -17.34 3.69 10.21
N VAL A 416 -16.43 4.46 10.83
CA VAL A 416 -15.12 3.98 11.31
C VAL A 416 -14.91 4.38 12.77
N LEU A 417 -14.64 3.38 13.62
CA LEU A 417 -14.28 3.56 15.02
C LEU A 417 -12.95 2.86 15.30
N ASP A 418 -11.97 3.63 15.77
CA ASP A 418 -10.68 3.11 16.19
C ASP A 418 -10.45 3.44 17.68
N LEU A 419 -10.31 2.38 18.47
CA LEU A 419 -10.06 2.39 19.91
C LEU A 419 -8.76 1.62 20.22
N ALA A 420 -7.84 1.52 19.27
CA ALA A 420 -6.57 0.82 19.42
C ALA A 420 -5.71 1.33 20.59
N CYS A 421 -4.86 0.45 21.12
CA CYS A 421 -3.91 0.71 22.21
C CYS A 421 -4.51 1.42 23.43
N ASN A 422 -5.71 1.03 23.85
CA ASN A 422 -6.36 1.49 25.08
C ASN A 422 -6.33 0.39 26.16
N ASN A 423 -7.12 0.55 27.23
CA ASN A 423 -7.20 -0.35 28.38
C ASN A 423 -8.61 -0.93 28.55
N ILE A 424 -9.31 -1.21 27.44
CA ILE A 424 -10.67 -1.78 27.46
C ILE A 424 -10.58 -3.28 27.78
N GLU A 425 -11.34 -3.74 28.76
CA GLU A 425 -11.38 -5.13 29.23
C GLU A 425 -12.67 -5.85 28.80
N SER A 426 -13.78 -5.12 28.60
CA SER A 426 -15.07 -5.68 28.18
C SER A 426 -15.81 -4.84 27.14
N LEU A 427 -16.54 -5.51 26.24
CA LEU A 427 -17.47 -4.90 25.28
C LEU A 427 -18.94 -5.00 25.75
N GLU A 428 -19.19 -5.53 26.95
CA GLU A 428 -20.54 -5.76 27.46
C GLU A 428 -21.34 -4.44 27.58
N GLY A 429 -22.62 -4.47 27.19
CA GLY A 429 -23.51 -3.31 27.31
C GLY A 429 -23.25 -2.17 26.31
N VAL A 430 -22.25 -2.30 25.43
CA VAL A 430 -21.94 -1.27 24.43
C VAL A 430 -22.85 -1.38 23.22
N SER A 431 -23.43 -0.25 22.81
CA SER A 431 -24.25 -0.14 21.60
C SER A 431 -23.45 0.50 20.47
N PHE A 432 -22.94 -0.33 19.56
CA PHE A 432 -22.29 0.15 18.34
C PHE A 432 -23.32 0.73 17.34
N PRO A 433 -22.96 1.80 16.61
CA PRO A 433 -23.86 2.46 15.66
C PRO A 433 -24.15 1.59 14.44
N THR A 434 -25.34 1.73 13.86
CA THR A 434 -25.86 0.81 12.81
C THR A 434 -25.15 0.91 11.46
N ARG A 435 -24.37 1.97 11.23
CA ARG A 435 -23.57 2.19 10.02
C ARG A 435 -22.11 1.82 10.16
N LEU A 436 -21.68 1.31 11.32
CA LEU A 436 -20.28 0.99 11.57
C LEU A 436 -19.78 -0.10 10.60
N VAL A 437 -18.74 0.21 9.84
CA VAL A 437 -18.13 -0.68 8.85
C VAL A 437 -16.80 -1.22 9.37
N ASN A 438 -16.01 -0.37 10.02
CA ASN A 438 -14.68 -0.72 10.52
C ASN A 438 -14.58 -0.45 12.03
N LEU A 439 -14.11 -1.45 12.77
CA LEU A 439 -13.86 -1.37 14.20
C LEU A 439 -12.45 -1.86 14.53
N SER A 440 -11.60 -0.99 15.06
CA SER A 440 -10.32 -1.40 15.66
C SER A 440 -10.41 -1.37 17.18
N LEU A 441 -10.06 -2.50 17.79
CA LEU A 441 -9.95 -2.73 19.23
C LEU A 441 -8.58 -3.36 19.56
N ASP A 442 -7.61 -3.29 18.66
CA ASP A 442 -6.32 -3.95 18.87
C ASP A 442 -5.57 -3.38 20.06
N SER A 443 -4.69 -4.19 20.62
CA SER A 443 -3.80 -3.80 21.73
C SER A 443 -4.56 -3.26 22.95
N ASN A 444 -5.74 -3.81 23.23
CA ASN A 444 -6.52 -3.57 24.45
C ASN A 444 -6.30 -4.74 25.44
N ARG A 445 -7.21 -4.94 26.40
CA ARG A 445 -7.15 -5.98 27.41
C ARG A 445 -8.38 -6.90 27.38
N LEU A 446 -9.04 -6.99 26.23
CA LEU A 446 -10.24 -7.80 26.05
C LEU A 446 -9.90 -9.28 26.26
N ARG A 447 -10.65 -9.96 27.12
CA ARG A 447 -10.50 -11.42 27.27
C ARG A 447 -11.50 -12.20 26.42
N HIS A 448 -12.64 -11.59 26.10
CA HIS A 448 -13.72 -12.26 25.39
C HIS A 448 -14.34 -11.32 24.35
N ILE A 449 -14.77 -11.87 23.22
CA ILE A 449 -15.62 -11.19 22.23
C ILE A 449 -16.84 -12.07 21.98
N ASP A 450 -17.55 -12.37 23.07
CA ASP A 450 -18.77 -13.17 23.07
C ASP A 450 -19.99 -12.25 23.21
N ASP A 451 -21.12 -12.64 22.63
CA ASP A 451 -22.42 -11.94 22.74
C ASP A 451 -22.38 -10.43 22.39
N CYS A 452 -21.39 -10.02 21.61
CA CYS A 452 -21.21 -8.64 21.20
C CYS A 452 -22.27 -8.25 20.17
N SER A 453 -23.00 -7.17 20.43
CA SER A 453 -24.06 -6.66 19.56
C SER A 453 -23.51 -5.88 18.35
N PHE A 454 -22.68 -6.51 17.53
CA PHE A 454 -22.14 -5.90 16.32
C PHE A 454 -23.23 -5.68 15.24
N PRO A 455 -23.16 -4.56 14.50
CA PRO A 455 -24.13 -4.25 13.45
C PRO A 455 -23.88 -5.08 12.18
N GLU A 456 -24.93 -5.31 11.38
CA GLU A 456 -24.85 -6.04 10.10
C GLU A 456 -23.97 -5.31 9.05
N SER A 457 -23.68 -4.03 9.25
CA SER A 457 -22.80 -3.22 8.41
C SER A 457 -21.32 -3.52 8.62
N LEU A 458 -20.93 -4.18 9.72
CA LEU A 458 -19.53 -4.41 10.04
C LEU A 458 -18.88 -5.27 8.96
N ARG A 459 -17.71 -4.85 8.47
CA ARG A 459 -16.91 -5.54 7.45
C ARG A 459 -15.49 -5.80 7.92
N LYS A 460 -14.93 -4.96 8.79
CA LYS A 460 -13.56 -5.12 9.30
C LYS A 460 -13.55 -5.04 10.82
N LEU A 461 -12.93 -6.03 11.47
CA LEU A 461 -12.76 -6.08 12.91
C LEU A 461 -11.31 -6.45 13.26
N ASN A 462 -10.65 -5.58 14.03
CA ASN A 462 -9.36 -5.89 14.64
C ASN A 462 -9.51 -6.03 16.14
N ALA A 463 -9.07 -7.17 16.67
CA ALA A 463 -8.89 -7.36 18.10
C ALA A 463 -7.58 -8.11 18.41
N SER A 464 -6.56 -8.00 17.56
CA SER A 464 -5.21 -8.49 17.87
C SER A 464 -4.64 -7.81 19.13
N GLY A 465 -3.63 -8.40 19.78
CA GLY A 465 -3.03 -7.81 20.99
C GLY A 465 -3.91 -7.83 22.26
N ASN A 466 -5.05 -8.51 22.25
CA ASN A 466 -5.96 -8.60 23.40
C ASN A 466 -5.81 -9.87 24.26
N ARG A 467 -5.13 -10.91 23.75
CA ARG A 467 -5.00 -12.23 24.40
C ARG A 467 -6.36 -12.89 24.70
N LEU A 468 -7.18 -13.03 23.67
CA LEU A 468 -8.56 -13.51 23.76
C LEU A 468 -8.61 -14.96 24.24
N GLU A 469 -9.48 -15.24 25.22
CA GLU A 469 -9.79 -16.55 25.77
C GLU A 469 -10.99 -17.21 25.08
N SER A 470 -11.93 -16.42 24.53
CA SER A 470 -13.06 -16.91 23.72
C SER A 470 -13.55 -15.88 22.71
N VAL A 471 -14.07 -16.38 21.58
CA VAL A 471 -14.61 -15.58 20.49
C VAL A 471 -15.90 -16.22 19.96
N CYS A 472 -17.01 -15.51 20.04
CA CYS A 472 -18.30 -15.94 19.48
C CYS A 472 -18.91 -14.85 18.61
N LEU A 473 -18.61 -14.93 17.30
CA LEU A 473 -18.97 -13.95 16.28
C LEU A 473 -19.93 -14.52 15.22
N SER A 474 -20.61 -15.63 15.51
CA SER A 474 -21.46 -16.32 14.53
C SER A 474 -22.70 -15.52 14.12
N LYS A 475 -23.17 -14.57 14.96
CA LYS A 475 -24.39 -13.78 14.73
C LYS A 475 -24.20 -12.28 15.01
N SER A 476 -24.99 -11.46 14.33
CA SER A 476 -25.12 -10.01 14.56
C SER A 476 -26.15 -9.69 15.67
N LYS A 477 -26.27 -8.41 16.03
CA LYS A 477 -27.31 -7.88 16.95
C LYS A 477 -28.74 -8.31 16.57
N GLY A 478 -29.00 -8.58 15.29
CA GLY A 478 -30.31 -9.02 14.76
C GLY A 478 -30.49 -10.54 14.67
N GLY A 479 -29.52 -11.34 15.16
CA GLY A 479 -29.53 -12.80 15.07
C GLY A 479 -29.24 -13.37 13.68
N LYS A 480 -28.90 -12.52 12.70
CA LYS A 480 -28.44 -12.95 11.37
C LYS A 480 -26.98 -13.35 11.42
N GLU A 481 -26.57 -14.25 10.53
CA GLU A 481 -25.16 -14.59 10.35
C GLU A 481 -24.34 -13.33 10.04
N LEU A 482 -23.25 -13.15 10.77
CA LEU A 482 -22.31 -12.06 10.52
C LEU A 482 -21.38 -12.44 9.36
N SER A 483 -21.12 -11.48 8.47
CA SER A 483 -20.18 -11.63 7.36
C SER A 483 -19.15 -10.53 7.47
N ILE A 484 -17.93 -10.89 7.86
CA ILE A 484 -16.80 -9.98 8.02
C ILE A 484 -15.87 -10.18 6.83
N GLU A 485 -15.43 -9.12 6.18
CA GLU A 485 -14.45 -9.22 5.10
C GLU A 485 -13.06 -9.53 5.66
N SER A 486 -12.62 -8.78 6.67
CA SER A 486 -11.31 -8.93 7.31
C SER A 486 -11.41 -9.02 8.83
N LEU A 487 -10.87 -10.08 9.40
CA LEU A 487 -10.89 -10.35 10.83
C LEU A 487 -9.49 -10.63 11.36
N PHE A 488 -9.08 -9.89 12.39
CA PHE A 488 -7.76 -10.00 13.00
C PHE A 488 -7.92 -10.30 14.49
N LEU A 489 -7.36 -11.43 14.93
CA LEU A 489 -7.55 -11.94 16.28
C LEU A 489 -6.23 -12.44 16.85
N GLU A 490 -6.05 -12.28 18.16
CA GLU A 490 -4.93 -12.86 18.92
C GLU A 490 -5.48 -13.64 20.11
N SER A 491 -5.17 -14.93 20.16
CA SER A 491 -5.56 -15.81 21.25
C SER A 491 -4.66 -15.62 22.47
N HIS A 492 -5.16 -16.00 23.64
CA HIS A 492 -4.32 -16.18 24.82
C HIS A 492 -3.28 -17.30 24.56
N PRO A 493 -1.98 -17.08 24.86
CA PRO A 493 -0.91 -18.01 24.51
C PRO A 493 -0.97 -19.36 25.25
N GLU A 494 -1.64 -19.43 26.39
CA GLU A 494 -1.64 -20.62 27.26
C GLU A 494 -2.99 -21.34 27.33
N ILE A 495 -4.08 -20.73 26.87
CA ILE A 495 -5.43 -21.23 27.05
C ILE A 495 -5.95 -21.80 25.73
N SER A 496 -6.58 -22.98 25.77
CA SER A 496 -7.35 -23.48 24.64
C SER A 496 -8.66 -22.73 24.57
N THR A 497 -8.96 -22.15 23.42
CA THR A 497 -9.99 -21.14 23.27
C THR A 497 -11.13 -21.67 22.40
N HIS A 498 -12.39 -21.32 22.74
CA HIS A 498 -13.56 -21.65 21.91
C HIS A 498 -13.81 -20.54 20.89
N TRP A 499 -13.77 -20.89 19.60
CA TRP A 499 -13.87 -19.93 18.50
C TRP A 499 -15.01 -20.29 17.57
N GLU A 500 -16.04 -19.45 17.56
CA GLU A 500 -17.12 -19.43 16.57
C GLU A 500 -16.95 -18.23 15.65
N LEU A 501 -16.30 -18.46 14.51
CA LEU A 501 -15.98 -17.41 13.55
C LEU A 501 -17.13 -17.14 12.57
N PRO A 502 -17.27 -15.89 12.09
CA PRO A 502 -18.24 -15.54 11.05
C PRO A 502 -17.78 -16.04 9.69
N LYS A 503 -18.60 -15.85 8.66
CA LYS A 503 -18.13 -15.96 7.28
C LYS A 503 -17.06 -14.89 7.04
N VAL A 504 -15.86 -15.32 6.70
CA VAL A 504 -14.69 -14.44 6.53
C VAL A 504 -13.96 -14.67 5.22
N ARG A 505 -13.43 -13.59 4.63
CA ARG A 505 -12.61 -13.63 3.41
C ARG A 505 -11.11 -13.57 3.71
N THR A 506 -10.71 -12.71 4.65
CA THR A 506 -9.35 -12.54 5.13
C THR A 506 -9.29 -12.75 6.64
N LEU A 507 -8.51 -13.73 7.09
CA LEU A 507 -8.39 -14.09 8.49
C LEU A 507 -6.93 -14.03 8.94
N TYR A 508 -6.68 -13.24 9.97
CA TYR A 508 -5.40 -13.16 10.65
C TYR A 508 -5.54 -13.72 12.07
N LEU A 509 -4.73 -14.72 12.39
CA LEU A 509 -4.72 -15.41 13.68
C LEU A 509 -3.32 -15.37 14.27
N SER A 510 -3.19 -14.77 15.45
CA SER A 510 -1.95 -14.79 16.22
C SER A 510 -2.10 -15.63 17.49
N GLN A 511 -1.08 -16.41 17.84
CA GLN A 511 -1.03 -17.29 19.02
C GLN A 511 -2.21 -18.28 19.11
N PHE A 512 -2.89 -18.52 17.99
CA PHE A 512 -4.12 -19.27 17.93
C PHE A 512 -3.89 -20.76 18.14
N LYS A 513 -4.73 -21.42 18.95
CA LYS A 513 -4.67 -22.86 19.22
C LYS A 513 -6.00 -23.53 18.85
N PRO A 514 -6.16 -24.04 17.61
CA PRO A 514 -7.37 -24.71 17.19
C PRO A 514 -7.59 -25.99 17.98
N TYR A 515 -8.85 -26.30 18.28
CA TYR A 515 -9.24 -27.66 18.64
C TYR A 515 -9.37 -28.54 17.38
N VAL A 516 -9.43 -29.86 17.58
CA VAL A 516 -9.58 -30.83 16.48
C VAL A 516 -10.91 -30.61 15.75
N GLY A 517 -10.84 -30.28 14.47
CA GLY A 517 -12.01 -29.98 13.64
C GLY A 517 -12.46 -28.52 13.71
N GLN A 518 -11.61 -27.60 14.15
CA GLN A 518 -11.91 -26.17 14.08
C GLN A 518 -12.20 -25.76 12.63
N TYR A 519 -13.44 -25.34 12.38
CA TYR A 519 -13.85 -24.87 11.07
C TYR A 519 -13.43 -23.41 10.85
N LEU A 520 -12.74 -23.12 9.75
CA LEU A 520 -12.37 -21.75 9.33
C LEU A 520 -13.15 -21.23 8.11
N GLY A 521 -13.94 -22.08 7.43
CA GLY A 521 -14.81 -21.64 6.35
C GLY A 521 -14.26 -21.84 4.93
N GLU A 522 -15.17 -22.18 4.00
CA GLU A 522 -14.85 -22.29 2.56
C GLU A 522 -14.73 -20.92 1.85
N ASN A 523 -15.17 -19.83 2.49
CA ASN A 523 -15.10 -18.47 1.95
C ASN A 523 -13.72 -17.81 2.10
N LEU A 524 -12.83 -18.45 2.87
CA LEU A 524 -11.52 -17.93 3.18
C LEU A 524 -10.64 -17.91 1.93
N VAL A 525 -10.12 -16.72 1.60
CA VAL A 525 -9.23 -16.48 0.45
C VAL A 525 -7.81 -16.18 0.93
N ASN A 526 -7.66 -15.44 2.02
CA ASN A 526 -6.38 -15.08 2.62
C ASN A 526 -6.31 -15.52 4.09
N LEU A 527 -5.29 -16.30 4.44
CA LEU A 527 -5.04 -16.77 5.80
C LEU A 527 -3.64 -16.38 6.25
N VAL A 528 -3.57 -15.73 7.40
CA VAL A 528 -2.31 -15.40 8.08
C VAL A 528 -2.31 -16.05 9.46
N LEU A 529 -1.29 -16.88 9.73
CA LEU A 529 -1.05 -17.49 11.04
C LEU A 529 0.28 -17.01 11.60
N MET A 530 0.29 -16.51 12.82
CA MET A 530 1.47 -15.98 13.50
C MET A 530 1.63 -16.62 14.87
N ASP A 531 2.83 -17.09 15.20
CA ASP A 531 3.21 -17.53 16.54
C ASP A 531 2.27 -18.58 17.16
N CYS A 532 1.63 -19.41 16.34
CA CYS A 532 0.63 -20.37 16.81
C CYS A 532 1.26 -21.64 17.40
N GLY A 533 2.60 -21.75 17.40
CA GLY A 533 3.34 -22.85 17.99
C GLY A 533 3.16 -24.18 17.26
N ASP A 534 3.20 -25.29 18.00
CA ASP A 534 3.09 -26.65 17.45
C ASP A 534 1.63 -26.98 17.13
N LEU A 535 1.10 -26.27 16.14
CA LEU A 535 -0.22 -26.55 15.60
C LEU A 535 -0.20 -27.90 14.91
N CYS A 536 -1.11 -28.77 15.31
CA CYS A 536 -1.60 -29.77 14.37
C CYS A 536 -2.42 -29.03 13.31
N PHE A 537 -1.82 -28.32 12.35
CA PHE A 537 -2.51 -27.63 11.23
C PHE A 537 -3.49 -28.58 10.51
N ASN A 538 -3.21 -29.89 10.57
CA ASN A 538 -4.10 -30.99 10.20
C ASN A 538 -5.47 -31.03 10.92
N SER A 539 -5.62 -30.28 12.01
CA SER A 539 -6.83 -30.17 12.84
C SER A 539 -7.78 -29.09 12.35
N ILE A 540 -7.33 -28.24 11.43
CA ILE A 540 -8.14 -27.17 10.87
C ILE A 540 -8.99 -27.74 9.73
N ASP A 541 -10.29 -27.48 9.78
CA ASP A 541 -11.22 -27.79 8.69
C ASP A 541 -11.44 -26.55 7.80
N PHE A 542 -10.94 -26.63 6.57
CA PHE A 542 -11.12 -25.61 5.54
C PHE A 542 -12.38 -25.83 4.67
N GLY A 543 -13.21 -26.82 5.04
CA GLY A 543 -14.36 -27.27 4.29
C GLY A 543 -14.00 -28.15 3.08
N ASN A 544 -15.02 -28.51 2.29
CA ASN A 544 -14.88 -29.46 1.19
C ASN A 544 -14.20 -28.86 -0.04
N LYS A 545 -14.26 -27.54 -0.20
CA LYS A 545 -13.71 -26.79 -1.35
C LYS A 545 -12.97 -25.54 -0.88
N PRO A 546 -11.76 -25.71 -0.31
CA PRO A 546 -10.97 -24.57 0.14
C PRO A 546 -10.66 -23.63 -1.03
N ARG A 547 -10.95 -22.34 -0.83
CA ARG A 547 -10.69 -21.26 -1.82
C ARG A 547 -9.49 -20.41 -1.46
N ILE A 548 -8.67 -20.88 -0.52
CA ILE A 548 -7.48 -20.17 -0.04
C ILE A 548 -6.50 -20.04 -1.20
N GLN A 549 -6.18 -18.80 -1.52
CA GLN A 549 -5.21 -18.43 -2.55
C GLN A 549 -3.91 -17.93 -1.92
N TYR A 550 -3.99 -17.36 -0.71
CA TYR A 550 -2.88 -16.71 -0.04
C TYR A 550 -2.73 -17.27 1.37
N LEU A 551 -1.53 -17.77 1.66
CA LEU A 551 -1.19 -18.33 2.97
C LEU A 551 0.12 -17.74 3.47
N PHE A 552 0.07 -17.08 4.62
CA PHE A 552 1.25 -16.68 5.37
C PHE A 552 1.29 -17.41 6.71
N VAL A 553 2.40 -18.08 6.99
CA VAL A 553 2.66 -18.78 8.25
C VAL A 553 3.99 -18.31 8.83
N HIS A 554 3.95 -17.75 10.03
CA HIS A 554 5.12 -17.33 10.81
C HIS A 554 5.16 -18.10 12.12
N ASP A 555 6.29 -18.73 12.41
CA ASP A 555 6.54 -19.47 13.65
C ASP A 555 5.39 -20.42 14.06
N CYS A 556 4.97 -21.25 13.10
CA CYS A 556 4.02 -22.33 13.33
C CYS A 556 4.55 -23.66 12.78
N SER A 557 4.16 -24.77 13.41
CA SER A 557 4.46 -26.11 12.91
C SER A 557 3.49 -26.52 11.80
N LEU A 558 4.04 -26.92 10.65
CA LEU A 558 3.30 -27.54 9.53
C LEU A 558 3.62 -29.04 9.42
N ASP A 559 4.08 -29.65 10.52
CA ASP A 559 4.54 -31.02 10.52
C ASP A 559 3.41 -32.01 10.19
N GLY A 560 3.61 -32.77 9.11
CA GLY A 560 2.65 -33.74 8.62
C GLY A 560 1.52 -33.16 7.77
N PHE A 561 1.40 -31.83 7.65
CA PHE A 561 0.45 -31.20 6.74
C PHE A 561 0.93 -31.30 5.29
N ASP A 562 0.02 -31.71 4.40
CA ASP A 562 0.26 -31.75 2.97
C ASP A 562 -0.39 -30.53 2.31
N MET A 563 0.45 -29.61 1.84
CA MET A 563 0.01 -28.38 1.19
C MET A 563 -0.84 -28.63 -0.06
N SER A 564 -0.73 -29.80 -0.70
CA SER A 564 -1.54 -30.13 -1.87
C SER A 564 -3.05 -30.25 -1.58
N SER A 565 -3.43 -30.32 -0.30
CA SER A 565 -4.83 -30.23 0.15
C SER A 565 -5.46 -28.84 -0.08
N LEU A 566 -4.65 -27.82 -0.34
CA LEU A 566 -5.07 -26.46 -0.66
C LEU A 566 -4.71 -26.12 -2.13
N PRO A 567 -5.45 -26.67 -3.11
CA PRO A 567 -5.04 -26.67 -4.53
C PRO A 567 -5.11 -25.30 -5.22
N GLU A 568 -5.83 -24.35 -4.63
CA GLU A 568 -6.06 -23.01 -5.18
C GLU A 568 -4.96 -22.00 -4.76
N LEU A 569 -3.97 -22.42 -3.96
CA LEU A 569 -2.87 -21.57 -3.50
C LEU A 569 -2.06 -20.99 -4.68
N GLU A 570 -1.94 -19.67 -4.67
CA GLU A 570 -1.16 -18.86 -5.60
C GLU A 570 0.11 -18.31 -4.94
N GLU A 571 0.02 -17.96 -3.65
CA GLU A 571 1.16 -17.52 -2.84
C GLU A 571 1.24 -18.26 -1.51
N VAL A 572 2.47 -18.64 -1.17
CA VAL A 572 2.82 -19.22 0.13
C VAL A 572 4.04 -18.49 0.69
N LYS A 573 3.87 -17.86 1.86
CA LYS A 573 4.94 -17.25 2.65
C LYS A 573 5.11 -18.04 3.95
N LEU A 574 6.33 -18.48 4.22
CA LEU A 574 6.64 -19.30 5.40
C LEU A 574 7.89 -18.72 6.08
N SER A 575 7.87 -18.67 7.41
CA SER A 575 9.05 -18.24 8.19
C SER A 575 9.16 -19.00 9.50
N PHE A 576 10.38 -19.12 10.01
CA PHE A 576 10.69 -19.93 11.20
C PHE A 576 10.32 -21.42 11.04
N MET A 577 10.47 -21.95 9.81
CA MET A 577 10.22 -23.36 9.52
C MET A 577 11.41 -24.24 9.92
N ALA A 578 11.12 -25.40 10.52
CA ALA A 578 12.12 -26.45 10.78
C ALA A 578 12.51 -27.21 9.50
N LYS A 579 11.56 -27.36 8.56
CA LYS A 579 11.75 -28.07 7.28
C LYS A 579 10.81 -27.51 6.21
N VAL A 580 11.11 -27.79 4.95
CA VAL A 580 10.22 -27.46 3.82
C VAL A 580 8.93 -28.32 3.92
N PRO A 581 7.73 -27.73 3.91
CA PRO A 581 6.47 -28.48 3.94
C PRO A 581 6.28 -29.39 2.72
N LYS A 582 5.56 -30.50 2.93
CA LYS A 582 5.22 -31.44 1.84
C LYS A 582 4.15 -30.84 0.93
N GLY A 583 4.11 -31.28 -0.32
CA GLY A 583 3.03 -30.93 -1.26
C GLY A 583 3.23 -29.64 -2.05
N LEU A 584 4.17 -28.77 -1.68
CA LEU A 584 4.41 -27.48 -2.36
C LEU A 584 4.64 -27.64 -3.87
N GLY A 585 5.39 -28.66 -4.26
CA GLY A 585 5.69 -28.95 -5.67
C GLY A 585 4.49 -29.38 -6.53
N HIS A 586 3.37 -29.78 -5.91
CA HIS A 586 2.15 -30.20 -6.60
C HIS A 586 1.15 -29.06 -6.83
N LEU A 587 1.35 -27.90 -6.19
CA LEU A 587 0.49 -26.74 -6.34
C LEU A 587 0.59 -26.16 -7.75
N ARG A 588 -0.50 -26.29 -8.52
CA ARG A 588 -0.50 -25.95 -9.95
C ARG A 588 -0.64 -24.46 -10.23
N ARG A 589 -1.19 -23.70 -9.26
CA ARG A 589 -1.39 -22.26 -9.33
C ARG A 589 -0.33 -21.45 -8.59
N LEU A 590 0.60 -22.11 -7.88
CA LEU A 590 1.64 -21.44 -7.10
C LEU A 590 2.52 -20.59 -8.02
N ARG A 591 2.50 -19.28 -7.79
CA ARG A 591 3.27 -18.26 -8.50
C ARG A 591 4.38 -17.69 -7.61
N TYR A 592 4.15 -17.62 -6.30
CA TYR A 592 5.12 -17.07 -5.35
C TYR A 592 5.30 -18.04 -4.17
N LEU A 593 6.55 -18.41 -3.91
CA LEU A 593 6.93 -19.21 -2.75
C LEU A 593 8.07 -18.52 -2.02
N ASN A 594 7.84 -18.15 -0.76
CA ASN A 594 8.86 -17.62 0.13
C ASN A 594 8.98 -18.52 1.36
N ILE A 595 10.19 -18.97 1.65
CA ILE A 595 10.54 -19.67 2.89
C ILE A 595 11.80 -19.00 3.43
N THR A 596 11.63 -18.01 4.31
CA THR A 596 12.74 -17.17 4.83
C THR A 596 12.85 -17.29 6.34
N GLN A 597 13.93 -16.76 6.93
CA GLN A 597 14.15 -16.75 8.38
C GLN A 597 13.93 -18.12 9.01
N SER A 598 14.41 -19.17 8.35
CA SER A 598 14.14 -20.57 8.70
C SER A 598 15.45 -21.33 8.89
N SER A 599 15.45 -22.44 9.62
CA SER A 599 16.68 -23.19 9.95
C SER A 599 16.97 -24.32 8.94
N ILE A 600 16.56 -24.14 7.68
CA ILE A 600 16.59 -25.20 6.67
C ILE A 600 18.01 -25.36 6.11
N LYS A 601 18.57 -26.57 6.22
CA LYS A 601 19.94 -26.87 5.74
C LYS A 601 20.02 -27.43 4.33
N LYS A 602 18.97 -28.11 3.88
CA LYS A 602 18.92 -28.76 2.57
C LYS A 602 17.54 -28.57 1.97
N VAL A 603 17.50 -28.14 0.71
CA VAL A 603 16.24 -27.97 -0.03
C VAL A 603 16.26 -28.87 -1.24
N SER A 604 15.22 -29.71 -1.37
CA SER A 604 14.94 -30.48 -2.57
C SER A 604 13.46 -30.29 -2.92
N LEU A 605 13.19 -29.63 -4.05
CA LEU A 605 11.84 -29.27 -4.48
C LEU A 605 11.63 -29.67 -5.94
N GLU A 606 10.59 -30.48 -6.18
CA GLU A 606 10.18 -30.90 -7.52
C GLU A 606 8.84 -30.25 -7.88
N PHE A 607 8.90 -29.25 -8.76
CA PHE A 607 7.72 -28.56 -9.26
C PHE A 607 7.10 -29.30 -10.44
N HIS A 608 5.78 -29.51 -10.38
CA HIS A 608 5.01 -30.21 -11.41
C HIS A 608 4.25 -29.25 -12.35
N SER A 609 4.37 -27.94 -12.09
CA SER A 609 3.79 -26.86 -12.89
C SER A 609 4.86 -25.84 -13.30
N ARG A 610 4.58 -25.06 -14.34
CA ARG A 610 5.42 -23.94 -14.78
C ARG A 610 4.90 -22.59 -14.27
N SER A 611 4.00 -22.60 -13.29
CA SER A 611 3.35 -21.40 -12.75
C SER A 611 4.28 -20.52 -11.91
N LEU A 612 5.31 -21.10 -11.27
CA LEU A 612 6.17 -20.39 -10.33
C LEU A 612 6.93 -19.25 -11.01
N GLU A 613 6.80 -18.05 -10.46
CA GLU A 613 7.43 -16.80 -10.89
C GLU A 613 8.49 -16.34 -9.90
N VAL A 614 8.27 -16.52 -8.60
CA VAL A 614 9.21 -16.12 -7.54
C VAL A 614 9.45 -17.29 -6.59
N LEU A 615 10.72 -17.57 -6.34
CA LEU A 615 11.18 -18.47 -5.29
C LEU A 615 12.20 -17.75 -4.40
N ASP A 616 11.82 -17.49 -3.16
CA ASP A 616 12.69 -16.87 -2.15
C ASP A 616 12.98 -17.87 -1.05
N LEU A 617 14.24 -18.29 -0.96
CA LEU A 617 14.78 -19.19 0.05
C LEU A 617 15.89 -18.50 0.85
N SER A 618 15.89 -17.16 0.86
CA SER A 618 16.92 -16.39 1.56
C SER A 618 16.83 -16.49 3.07
N SER A 619 17.88 -16.04 3.78
CA SER A 619 17.92 -16.05 5.26
C SER A 619 17.62 -17.43 5.84
N ASN A 620 18.34 -18.45 5.36
CA ASN A 620 18.27 -19.82 5.84
C ASN A 620 19.68 -20.36 6.16
N LEU A 621 19.81 -21.66 6.40
CA LEU A 621 21.10 -22.34 6.61
C LEU A 621 21.45 -23.27 5.45
N ILE A 622 20.99 -22.97 4.23
CA ILE A 622 21.02 -23.90 3.10
C ILE A 622 22.47 -24.12 2.65
N GLU A 623 22.94 -25.35 2.78
CA GLU A 623 24.26 -25.80 2.30
C GLU A 623 24.19 -26.32 0.86
N LYS A 624 23.04 -26.89 0.47
CA LYS A 624 22.79 -27.43 -0.86
C LYS A 624 21.32 -27.29 -1.26
N VAL A 625 21.11 -26.82 -2.48
CA VAL A 625 19.79 -26.70 -3.11
C VAL A 625 19.68 -27.65 -4.30
N GLN A 626 18.50 -28.23 -4.51
CA GLN A 626 18.18 -29.01 -5.69
C GLN A 626 16.73 -28.73 -6.11
N LEU A 627 16.57 -28.00 -7.21
CA LEU A 627 15.27 -27.67 -7.78
C LEU A 627 15.04 -28.47 -9.07
N THR A 628 13.80 -28.85 -9.34
CA THR A 628 13.42 -29.48 -10.60
C THR A 628 12.13 -28.87 -11.11
N PHE A 629 12.09 -28.59 -12.41
CA PHE A 629 10.95 -27.97 -13.10
C PHE A 629 10.51 -28.80 -14.30
N PRO A 630 9.23 -28.73 -14.72
CA PRO A 630 8.75 -29.44 -15.88
C PRO A 630 9.44 -28.96 -17.16
N VAL A 631 9.65 -29.89 -18.10
CA VAL A 631 10.24 -29.63 -19.42
C VAL A 631 9.66 -28.38 -20.06
N GLY A 632 10.49 -27.49 -20.59
CA GLY A 632 10.09 -26.27 -21.31
C GLY A 632 10.59 -24.98 -20.65
N LYS A 633 10.10 -23.84 -21.17
CA LYS A 633 10.41 -22.52 -20.60
C LYS A 633 9.66 -22.32 -19.29
N THR A 634 10.39 -22.04 -18.21
CA THR A 634 9.79 -21.72 -16.91
C THR A 634 9.31 -20.28 -16.87
N LYS A 635 8.33 -19.98 -16.01
CA LYS A 635 7.94 -18.60 -15.69
C LYS A 635 8.77 -17.97 -14.57
N LEU A 636 9.78 -18.68 -14.03
CA LEU A 636 10.62 -18.19 -12.94
C LEU A 636 11.35 -16.90 -13.35
N LYS A 637 11.10 -15.82 -12.60
CA LYS A 637 11.66 -14.48 -12.78
C LYS A 637 12.64 -14.11 -11.67
N ARG A 638 12.44 -14.63 -10.45
CA ARG A 638 13.34 -14.41 -9.32
C ARG A 638 13.64 -15.71 -8.60
N LEU A 639 14.91 -15.93 -8.31
CA LEU A 639 15.39 -16.93 -7.35
C LEU A 639 16.31 -16.26 -6.34
N SER A 640 15.94 -16.24 -5.07
CA SER A 640 16.79 -15.73 -4.00
C SER A 640 17.30 -16.87 -3.13
N LEU A 641 18.62 -16.96 -3.02
CA LEU A 641 19.38 -17.85 -2.14
C LEU A 641 20.37 -17.05 -1.28
N SER A 642 20.12 -15.75 -1.13
CA SER A 642 20.95 -14.86 -0.31
C SER A 642 20.90 -15.24 1.17
N GLU A 643 21.91 -14.87 1.96
CA GLU A 643 21.95 -15.12 3.40
C GLU A 643 21.77 -16.62 3.73
N ASN A 644 22.68 -17.43 3.21
CA ASN A 644 22.71 -18.90 3.33
C ASN A 644 24.16 -19.41 3.48
N GLU A 645 24.34 -20.74 3.54
CA GLU A 645 25.63 -21.42 3.77
C GLU A 645 26.10 -22.19 2.52
N LEU A 646 25.76 -21.70 1.32
CA LEU A 646 26.10 -22.37 0.07
C LEU A 646 27.63 -22.39 -0.15
N ARG A 647 28.14 -23.54 -0.59
CA ARG A 647 29.57 -23.72 -0.93
C ARG A 647 29.82 -23.79 -2.43
N ASP A 648 28.84 -24.26 -3.18
CA ASP A 648 28.87 -24.38 -4.64
C ASP A 648 27.44 -24.24 -5.19
N ILE A 649 27.33 -23.87 -6.47
CA ILE A 649 26.05 -23.74 -7.16
C ILE A 649 26.21 -23.90 -8.68
N SER A 650 25.28 -24.62 -9.29
CA SER A 650 25.24 -24.87 -10.74
C SER A 650 23.86 -24.64 -11.36
N LEU A 651 23.81 -24.64 -12.70
CA LEU A 651 22.55 -24.58 -13.45
C LEU A 651 21.62 -25.75 -13.10
N GLU A 652 22.18 -26.93 -12.85
CA GLU A 652 21.39 -28.11 -12.48
C GLU A 652 20.76 -27.97 -11.10
N ASP A 653 21.48 -27.37 -10.14
CA ASP A 653 21.00 -27.16 -8.77
C ASP A 653 19.78 -26.22 -8.72
N ILE A 654 19.76 -25.22 -9.60
CA ILE A 654 18.62 -24.30 -9.73
C ILE A 654 17.51 -24.82 -10.65
N GLY A 655 17.67 -26.01 -11.24
CA GLY A 655 16.66 -26.65 -12.09
C GLY A 655 16.70 -26.23 -13.57
N HIS A 656 17.76 -25.54 -14.00
CA HIS A 656 18.06 -25.25 -15.41
C HIS A 656 18.78 -26.46 -16.04
N LYS A 657 18.06 -27.58 -16.17
CA LYS A 657 18.62 -28.85 -16.66
C LYS A 657 17.83 -29.43 -17.82
N GLY A 658 18.54 -30.04 -18.77
CA GLY A 658 17.94 -30.76 -19.89
C GLY A 658 17.14 -29.82 -20.80
N LEU A 659 15.81 -30.01 -20.82
CA LEU A 659 14.89 -29.20 -21.61
C LEU A 659 14.17 -28.10 -20.80
N SER A 660 14.46 -27.99 -19.50
CA SER A 660 13.91 -26.94 -18.63
C SER A 660 14.82 -25.71 -18.67
N ARG A 661 14.26 -24.54 -19.04
CA ARG A 661 15.03 -23.30 -19.24
C ARG A 661 14.44 -22.09 -18.51
N HIS A 662 15.27 -21.39 -17.75
CA HIS A 662 14.95 -20.14 -17.06
C HIS A 662 15.19 -18.90 -17.92
N GLU A 663 14.51 -18.80 -19.07
CA GLU A 663 14.68 -17.66 -19.99
C GLU A 663 14.09 -16.34 -19.44
N SER A 664 13.14 -16.42 -18.51
CA SER A 664 12.50 -15.28 -17.87
C SER A 664 13.17 -14.83 -16.57
N LEU A 665 14.27 -15.48 -16.15
CA LEU A 665 14.94 -15.14 -14.90
C LEU A 665 15.58 -13.75 -15.01
N CYS A 666 15.07 -12.83 -14.20
CA CYS A 666 15.53 -11.44 -14.10
C CYS A 666 16.42 -11.24 -12.87
N GLU A 667 16.27 -12.04 -11.82
CA GLU A 667 17.10 -11.92 -10.62
C GLU A 667 17.54 -13.26 -10.05
N LEU A 668 18.84 -13.34 -9.75
CA LEU A 668 19.45 -14.41 -8.96
C LEU A 668 20.20 -13.81 -7.76
N GLY A 669 19.61 -13.93 -6.56
CA GLY A 669 20.20 -13.48 -5.30
C GLY A 669 21.13 -14.53 -4.70
N LEU A 670 22.40 -14.19 -4.52
CA LEU A 670 23.44 -15.05 -3.92
C LEU A 670 24.29 -14.31 -2.86
N SER A 671 23.93 -13.07 -2.54
CA SER A 671 24.65 -12.24 -1.56
C SER A 671 24.72 -12.93 -0.19
N ARG A 672 25.77 -12.64 0.58
CA ARG A 672 25.92 -13.15 1.96
C ARG A 672 25.88 -14.69 2.06
N ASN A 673 26.56 -15.36 1.12
CA ASN A 673 26.97 -16.75 1.24
C ASN A 673 28.49 -16.77 1.40
N GLU A 674 29.00 -16.69 2.63
CA GLU A 674 30.42 -16.44 2.92
C GLU A 674 31.36 -17.52 2.33
N ALA A 675 30.90 -18.77 2.31
CA ALA A 675 31.66 -19.91 1.79
C ALA A 675 31.58 -20.08 0.26
N LEU A 676 30.76 -19.28 -0.44
CA LEU A 676 30.54 -19.41 -1.88
C LEU A 676 31.62 -18.64 -2.67
N SER A 677 32.49 -19.40 -3.36
CA SER A 677 33.53 -18.80 -4.20
C SER A 677 32.98 -18.16 -5.48
N GLY A 678 33.67 -17.15 -6.03
CA GLY A 678 33.20 -16.41 -7.21
C GLY A 678 33.25 -17.19 -8.54
N ALA A 679 34.12 -18.21 -8.66
CA ALA A 679 34.32 -18.92 -9.94
C ALA A 679 33.07 -19.72 -10.40
N PRO A 680 32.39 -20.50 -9.53
CA PRO A 680 31.09 -21.11 -9.86
C PRO A 680 30.02 -20.10 -10.27
N ILE A 681 29.98 -18.95 -9.59
CA ILE A 681 28.99 -17.89 -9.83
C ILE A 681 29.18 -17.28 -11.22
N LEU A 682 30.42 -16.93 -11.59
CA LEU A 682 30.71 -16.39 -12.93
C LEU A 682 30.32 -17.37 -14.03
N LYS A 683 30.67 -18.65 -13.85
CA LYS A 683 30.30 -19.72 -14.79
C LYS A 683 28.78 -19.90 -14.91
N LEU A 684 28.04 -19.72 -13.81
CA LEU A 684 26.59 -19.78 -13.77
C LEU A 684 25.97 -18.58 -14.53
N ILE A 685 26.38 -17.35 -14.16
CA ILE A 685 25.86 -16.11 -14.76
C ILE A 685 26.14 -16.05 -16.25
N ASP A 686 27.32 -16.51 -16.70
CA ASP A 686 27.67 -16.46 -18.13
C ASP A 686 26.72 -17.25 -19.03
N GLN A 687 26.11 -18.30 -18.47
CA GLN A 687 25.18 -19.19 -19.16
C GLN A 687 23.70 -18.79 -18.99
N LEU A 688 23.40 -17.86 -18.08
CA LEU A 688 22.06 -17.30 -17.91
C LEU A 688 21.79 -16.17 -18.93
N SER A 689 20.51 -15.77 -19.03
CA SER A 689 20.09 -14.72 -19.96
C SER A 689 20.81 -13.39 -19.64
N LEU A 690 21.10 -12.57 -20.66
CA LEU A 690 21.66 -11.23 -20.45
C LEU A 690 20.74 -10.31 -19.64
N ALA A 691 19.44 -10.60 -19.56
CA ALA A 691 18.50 -9.84 -18.76
C ALA A 691 18.57 -10.18 -17.26
N THR A 692 19.29 -11.25 -16.88
CA THR A 692 19.40 -11.71 -15.49
C THR A 692 20.36 -10.79 -14.73
N GLN A 693 19.83 -10.04 -13.76
CA GLN A 693 20.60 -9.36 -12.75
C GLN A 693 21.00 -10.38 -11.67
N SER A 694 22.24 -10.34 -11.18
CA SER A 694 22.64 -11.15 -10.02
C SER A 694 23.19 -10.24 -8.95
N SER A 695 22.62 -10.34 -7.76
CA SER A 695 23.14 -9.66 -6.58
C SER A 695 24.07 -10.62 -5.85
N TRP A 696 25.38 -10.34 -5.90
CA TRP A 696 26.40 -11.06 -5.13
C TRP A 696 27.32 -10.03 -4.47
N VAL A 697 27.45 -10.13 -3.15
CA VAL A 697 28.39 -9.32 -2.36
C VAL A 697 29.23 -10.29 -1.56
N ASN A 698 30.52 -10.32 -1.85
CA ASN A 698 31.53 -10.92 -0.97
C ASN A 698 32.22 -9.76 -0.25
N GLU A 699 32.43 -9.84 1.07
CA GLU A 699 33.07 -8.77 1.86
C GLU A 699 34.46 -8.37 1.34
N THR A 700 35.08 -9.20 0.49
CA THR A 700 36.36 -8.91 -0.19
C THR A 700 36.23 -8.21 -1.54
N ALA A 701 35.04 -8.19 -2.16
CA ALA A 701 34.78 -7.56 -3.45
C ALA A 701 33.79 -6.40 -3.26
N LYS A 702 34.29 -5.17 -3.14
CA LYS A 702 33.48 -3.96 -3.36
C LYS A 702 33.01 -3.99 -4.82
N THR A 703 31.86 -4.57 -5.11
CA THR A 703 31.31 -4.60 -6.47
C THR A 703 29.90 -4.03 -6.51
N SER A 704 29.67 -3.25 -7.56
CA SER A 704 28.51 -2.44 -7.86
C SER A 704 27.57 -3.14 -8.85
N TYR A 705 26.30 -2.71 -8.80
CA TYR A 705 25.19 -3.17 -9.63
C TYR A 705 25.39 -2.88 -11.12
N ASN A 706 24.70 -3.64 -11.98
CA ASN A 706 24.63 -3.45 -13.44
C ASN A 706 24.64 -1.97 -13.84
N CYS A 707 25.64 -1.55 -14.62
CA CYS A 707 25.68 -0.23 -15.22
C CYS A 707 25.34 -0.32 -16.71
N TYR A 708 24.56 0.66 -17.18
CA TYR A 708 24.43 0.93 -18.60
C TYR A 708 25.48 1.96 -18.97
N ASP A 709 26.45 1.55 -19.79
CA ASP A 709 27.35 2.47 -20.48
C ASP A 709 27.03 2.45 -21.98
N ASN A 710 26.82 3.63 -22.58
CA ASN A 710 26.50 3.81 -23.99
C ASN A 710 25.42 2.86 -24.57
N ASN A 711 24.32 2.65 -23.84
CA ASN A 711 23.19 1.77 -24.23
C ASN A 711 23.53 0.28 -24.39
N HIS A 712 24.70 -0.15 -23.93
CA HIS A 712 25.05 -1.56 -23.84
C HIS A 712 25.03 -2.01 -22.37
N LEU A 713 24.42 -3.17 -22.11
CA LEU A 713 24.51 -3.79 -20.80
C LEU A 713 25.93 -4.33 -20.63
N MET A 714 26.71 -3.71 -19.75
CA MET A 714 28.03 -4.23 -19.39
C MET A 714 27.83 -5.36 -18.37
N ARG A 715 28.28 -6.58 -18.72
CA ARG A 715 28.30 -7.70 -17.76
C ARG A 715 29.28 -7.38 -16.63
N ASN A 716 28.96 -7.87 -15.43
CA ASN A 716 29.78 -7.84 -14.22
C ASN A 716 31.28 -7.93 -14.52
N VAL A 717 32.05 -6.94 -14.07
CA VAL A 717 33.51 -7.04 -13.98
C VAL A 717 33.84 -7.08 -12.51
N VAL A 718 34.45 -8.18 -12.05
CA VAL A 718 35.13 -8.19 -10.75
C VAL A 718 36.30 -7.24 -10.92
N GLU A 719 36.30 -6.09 -10.25
CA GLU A 719 37.53 -5.34 -10.04
C GLU A 719 38.46 -6.26 -9.25
N GLY A 720 39.31 -6.98 -9.96
CA GLY A 720 40.44 -7.63 -9.34
C GLY A 720 41.25 -6.53 -8.69
N ASN A 721 41.55 -6.68 -7.40
CA ASN A 721 42.67 -5.96 -6.81
C ASN A 721 43.90 -6.31 -7.64
N ALA A 722 44.22 -5.47 -8.62
CA ALA A 722 45.55 -5.38 -9.15
C ALA A 722 46.40 -4.85 -7.98
N SER A 723 47.27 -5.73 -7.50
CA SER A 723 48.34 -5.46 -6.54
C SER A 723 49.05 -4.14 -6.77
#